data_AF-A0A4R4T878-F1
#
_entry.id   AF-A0A4R4T878-F1
#
_cell.length_a   1.000
_cell.length_b   1.000
_cell.length_c   1.000
_cell.angle_alpha   90.00
_cell.angle_beta   90.00
_cell.angle_gamma   90.00
#
_symmetry.space_group_name_H-M   'P 1'
#
loop_
_entity.id
_entity.type
_entity.pdbx_description
1 polymer ?
#
loop_
_entity_poly.entity_id
_entity_poly.type
_entity_poly.pdbx_seq_one_letter_code
_entity_poly.pdbx_strand_id
1 'polypeptide(L)'
;MNAVLAATRTLLTSLDPLPYRTRMNRLAQWARTASDRVQVCAELREQGPYERHLALVAAMVAGDSDGITVAARDPQPSIRSAALTAALRAGIPVGDITDRSAAERRRVYRALRRRHAPAVAETLIGEVRAQFSDEESAALLPACGDATVRALLPDLEHALRLERLVRWHSGPLLDRVRERLAATPPELNARIWGDAAAAVLRCDPEQALDLLERYAPEESLPGPLDAYGVLAAFDASRVARLLTAPGRAAWLRRTVLPPAMLRRLTVLPTDELVPLANRLRDHSRALAALLDAVAPARRGELYDRALAEVDTAALVPAAEIMEVLPAAVRVREATRVLGLAKIQEREAEVRAWRAYLAWPDASAALDVALRSGNADERAHGYALLVQAARRSRDPHAVAEVIVRLGRLRNEQDPVRAAALTALAKVAPLLTADTAAGLTQLTTDAVDARDASATTTTALSTLAADVLQHHVTVPQLREWALLTIDLVSTGASVPVLRRFDTVLRRGQETLVFERLRGWVEAGIARGRSGLLFALTHALGKRAWRLPQLQDLLRRAIDSQALPSVARTAIGLWLDDPRTRSERVAEVLDVDPTAVTIPEVWATICASRTDLLDRVLKRRPRGRFVEPGTRWVPAWAFHAERWLPHQQARFVDQLELIIADTELGVWQRAAAIRAAAGVPGAGRKLVLRHLDAPEVPIAEAALGALVWTDRPDEELPVLLRYADSDRARVALYAAGRAARHVAPSRLAEVLSEVLTGPAKITSRKEAARLLARYGPPPVMATLLDAYHHPDTHRDVRAAIVSAVRQRLQTDASWTILRTAVNGSREERRAVLDADPYTIPQRHRPTYGALIIEACQVADREVRRAAFRQLGQWSPWLTGITELVVDRLTDCNETMVSTEVAHLLDAGGDAVLGSALARLADLDATDDHPGDPATDRPARRRIDLLARGAAIRSRHRPTGVDRTRLIEAARWLAGHPAFASTATGLMVDLGRLDNLDEIAELCAGRPVVAVRTADRVGARLQSLRERPDSDALADAIARLANRGDLASGLFAVALVRHGASFGWKTPWRDLLITLCRHPDADVREQAYAIDMS
;
A
#
# COMPACT_ATOMS: atom_id res chain seq x y z
N MET A 1 -19.49 -47.06 -30.02
CA MET A 1 -18.99 -45.84 -30.69
C MET A 1 -20.14 -45.33 -31.55
N ASN A 2 -20.99 -44.47 -31.01
CA ASN A 2 -22.20 -43.99 -31.70
C ASN A 2 -21.77 -43.17 -32.93
N ALA A 3 -22.43 -43.40 -34.07
CA ALA A 3 -22.09 -42.75 -35.32
C ALA A 3 -22.38 -41.24 -35.23
N VAL A 4 -21.31 -40.42 -35.28
CA VAL A 4 -21.44 -38.95 -35.21
C VAL A 4 -22.32 -38.43 -36.36
N LEU A 5 -23.37 -37.65 -36.06
CA LEU A 5 -24.25 -37.05 -37.06
C LEU A 5 -23.44 -36.24 -38.08
N ALA A 6 -23.85 -36.32 -39.35
CA ALA A 6 -23.21 -35.56 -40.44
C ALA A 6 -23.20 -34.04 -40.16
N ALA A 7 -24.27 -33.52 -39.54
CA ALA A 7 -24.40 -32.13 -39.13
C ALA A 7 -23.35 -31.72 -38.08
N THR A 8 -23.15 -32.53 -37.04
CA THR A 8 -22.15 -32.27 -35.99
C THR A 8 -20.73 -32.28 -36.55
N ARG A 9 -20.41 -33.24 -37.43
CA ARG A 9 -19.11 -33.28 -38.12
C ARG A 9 -18.90 -32.02 -38.96
N THR A 10 -19.91 -31.62 -39.73
CA THR A 10 -19.86 -30.42 -40.58
C THR A 10 -19.61 -29.16 -39.74
N LEU A 11 -20.29 -29.02 -38.59
CA LEU A 11 -20.08 -27.91 -37.68
C LEU A 11 -18.63 -27.87 -37.17
N LEU A 12 -18.13 -28.97 -36.59
CA LEU A 12 -16.78 -29.04 -36.03
C LEU A 12 -15.71 -28.75 -37.08
N THR A 13 -15.81 -29.34 -38.28
CA THR A 13 -14.89 -29.07 -39.39
C THR A 13 -14.91 -27.60 -39.83
N SER A 14 -16.08 -26.94 -39.77
CA SER A 14 -16.20 -25.52 -40.13
C SER A 14 -15.62 -24.56 -39.07
N LEU A 15 -15.48 -25.02 -37.83
CA LEU A 15 -14.98 -24.26 -36.69
C LEU A 15 -13.46 -24.41 -36.51
N ASP A 16 -12.91 -25.56 -36.88
CA ASP A 16 -11.51 -25.95 -36.69
C ASP A 16 -10.47 -24.93 -37.20
N PRO A 17 -10.53 -24.41 -38.45
CA PRO A 17 -9.48 -23.52 -38.97
C PRO A 17 -9.55 -22.09 -38.43
N LEU A 18 -10.54 -21.76 -37.59
CA LEU A 18 -10.82 -20.39 -37.17
C LEU A 18 -10.14 -20.02 -35.85
N PRO A 19 -9.64 -18.77 -35.70
CA PRO A 19 -9.20 -18.27 -34.40
C PRO A 19 -10.37 -18.27 -33.40
N TYR A 20 -10.07 -18.45 -32.10
CA TYR A 20 -11.08 -18.62 -31.05
C TYR A 20 -12.25 -17.62 -31.12
N ARG A 21 -11.97 -16.31 -31.29
CA ARG A 21 -13.03 -15.30 -31.36
C ARG A 21 -13.97 -15.50 -32.56
N THR A 22 -13.40 -15.73 -33.74
CA THR A 22 -14.17 -15.98 -34.97
C THR A 22 -14.94 -17.31 -34.89
N ARG A 23 -14.31 -18.33 -34.30
CA ARG A 23 -14.95 -19.63 -34.01
C ARG A 23 -16.17 -19.48 -33.10
N MET A 24 -16.05 -18.76 -31.98
CA MET A 24 -17.18 -18.52 -31.07
C MET A 24 -18.29 -17.68 -31.73
N ASN A 25 -17.94 -16.69 -32.55
CA ASN A 25 -18.93 -15.91 -33.30
C ASN A 25 -19.69 -16.77 -34.32
N ARG A 26 -18.98 -17.64 -35.05
CA ARG A 26 -19.60 -18.58 -36.01
C ARG A 26 -20.51 -19.58 -35.30
N LEU A 27 -20.07 -20.13 -34.16
CA LEU A 27 -20.89 -21.00 -33.32
C LEU A 27 -22.16 -20.28 -32.84
N ALA A 28 -22.04 -19.02 -32.40
CA ALA A 28 -23.19 -18.23 -31.97
C ALA A 28 -24.16 -17.90 -33.11
N GLN A 29 -23.67 -17.71 -34.34
CA GLN A 29 -24.51 -17.53 -35.52
C GLN A 29 -25.25 -18.82 -35.88
N TRP A 30 -24.53 -19.95 -35.89
CA TRP A 30 -25.11 -21.27 -36.11
C TRP A 30 -26.20 -21.58 -35.06
N ALA A 31 -25.92 -21.38 -33.77
CA ALA A 31 -26.86 -21.68 -32.68
C ALA A 31 -28.17 -20.86 -32.73
N ARG A 32 -28.18 -19.71 -33.42
CA ARG A 32 -29.39 -18.90 -33.62
C ARG A 32 -30.23 -19.35 -34.81
N THR A 33 -29.63 -20.00 -35.80
CA THR A 33 -30.23 -20.19 -37.13
C THR A 33 -30.44 -21.65 -37.53
N ALA A 34 -29.72 -22.58 -36.91
CA ALA A 34 -29.75 -23.99 -37.26
C ALA A 34 -31.00 -24.71 -36.73
N SER A 35 -31.72 -25.41 -37.61
CA SER A 35 -32.93 -26.19 -37.27
C SER A 35 -32.61 -27.50 -36.55
N ASP A 36 -31.43 -28.07 -36.77
CA ASP A 36 -30.92 -29.32 -36.17
C ASP A 36 -30.15 -29.09 -34.85
N ARG A 37 -30.10 -27.85 -34.36
CA ARG A 37 -29.35 -27.43 -33.16
C ARG A 37 -29.54 -28.36 -31.97
N VAL A 38 -30.79 -28.75 -31.67
CA VAL A 38 -31.10 -29.58 -30.49
C VAL A 38 -30.42 -30.95 -30.57
N GLN A 39 -30.47 -31.59 -31.75
CA GLN A 39 -29.84 -32.89 -31.99
C GLN A 39 -28.32 -32.79 -31.94
N VAL A 40 -27.74 -31.78 -32.60
CA VAL A 40 -26.29 -31.52 -32.59
C VAL A 40 -25.79 -31.21 -31.17
N CYS A 41 -26.49 -30.39 -30.40
CA CYS A 41 -26.13 -30.09 -29.01
C CYS A 41 -26.24 -31.32 -28.10
N ALA A 42 -27.22 -32.20 -28.31
CA ALA A 42 -27.32 -33.46 -27.57
C ALA A 42 -26.11 -34.36 -27.83
N GLU A 43 -25.72 -34.51 -29.09
CA GLU A 43 -24.55 -35.31 -29.46
C GLU A 43 -23.22 -34.69 -28.97
N LEU A 44 -23.07 -33.36 -29.02
CA LEU A 44 -21.91 -32.67 -28.46
C LEU A 44 -21.77 -32.89 -26.94
N ARG A 45 -22.90 -33.05 -26.22
CA ARG A 45 -22.90 -33.33 -24.77
C ARG A 45 -22.39 -34.74 -24.43
N GLU A 46 -22.47 -35.68 -25.36
CA GLU A 46 -21.96 -37.05 -25.20
C GLU A 46 -20.45 -37.18 -25.50
N GLN A 47 -19.81 -36.11 -25.97
CA GLN A 47 -18.41 -36.08 -26.38
C GLN A 47 -17.49 -35.51 -25.27
N GLY A 48 -16.29 -35.06 -25.66
CA GLY A 48 -15.26 -34.56 -24.75
C GLY A 48 -15.57 -33.19 -24.15
N PRO A 49 -14.78 -32.74 -23.15
CA PRO A 49 -15.01 -31.46 -22.48
C PRO A 49 -15.04 -30.25 -23.43
N TYR A 50 -14.30 -30.30 -24.53
CA TYR A 50 -14.30 -29.24 -25.54
C TYR A 50 -15.67 -29.14 -26.22
N GLU A 51 -16.22 -30.26 -26.69
CA GLU A 51 -17.52 -30.32 -27.37
C GLU A 51 -18.67 -29.97 -26.41
N ARG A 52 -18.63 -30.44 -25.17
CA ARG A 52 -19.60 -30.06 -24.13
C ARG A 52 -19.57 -28.56 -23.83
N HIS A 53 -18.40 -27.92 -23.88
CA HIS A 53 -18.30 -26.48 -23.76
C HIS A 53 -18.96 -25.75 -24.94
N LEU A 54 -18.79 -26.24 -26.18
CA LEU A 54 -19.49 -25.69 -27.34
C LEU A 54 -21.01 -25.82 -27.20
N ALA A 55 -21.50 -26.96 -26.70
CA ALA A 55 -22.92 -27.17 -26.42
C ALA A 55 -23.45 -26.19 -25.37
N LEU A 56 -22.68 -25.89 -24.32
CA LEU A 56 -23.04 -24.86 -23.33
C LEU A 56 -23.10 -23.46 -23.99
N VAL A 57 -22.11 -23.08 -24.81
CA VAL A 57 -22.12 -21.78 -25.49
C VAL A 57 -23.33 -21.67 -26.42
N ALA A 58 -23.64 -22.72 -27.18
CA ALA A 58 -24.81 -22.77 -28.03
C ALA A 58 -26.11 -22.64 -27.21
N ALA A 59 -26.22 -23.33 -26.07
CA ALA A 59 -27.37 -23.22 -25.18
C ALA A 59 -27.53 -21.79 -24.62
N MET A 60 -26.43 -21.14 -24.21
CA MET A 60 -26.45 -19.75 -23.74
C MET A 60 -26.89 -18.77 -24.82
N VAL A 61 -26.48 -18.97 -26.07
CA VAL A 61 -26.86 -18.12 -27.20
C VAL A 61 -28.33 -18.33 -27.59
N ALA A 62 -28.79 -19.58 -27.51
CA ALA A 62 -30.16 -19.98 -27.84
C ALA A 62 -31.19 -19.67 -26.74
N GLY A 63 -30.74 -19.39 -25.51
CA GLY A 63 -31.63 -19.32 -24.35
C GLY A 63 -32.18 -20.68 -23.93
N ASP A 64 -31.47 -21.77 -24.20
CA ASP A 64 -31.86 -23.14 -23.84
C ASP A 64 -31.62 -23.40 -22.34
N SER A 65 -32.67 -23.21 -21.54
CA SER A 65 -32.64 -23.40 -20.08
C SER A 65 -32.30 -24.82 -19.66
N ASP A 66 -32.78 -25.83 -20.40
CA ASP A 66 -32.52 -27.23 -20.10
C ASP A 66 -31.03 -27.55 -20.35
N GLY A 67 -30.50 -27.05 -21.47
CA GLY A 67 -29.08 -27.16 -21.80
C GLY A 67 -28.17 -26.51 -20.76
N ILE A 68 -28.54 -25.33 -20.23
CA ILE A 68 -27.80 -24.66 -19.15
C ILE A 68 -27.89 -25.46 -17.84
N THR A 69 -29.07 -26.00 -17.52
CA THR A 69 -29.30 -26.80 -16.29
C THR A 69 -28.48 -28.09 -16.30
N VAL A 70 -28.44 -28.79 -17.43
CA VAL A 70 -27.59 -29.98 -17.62
C VAL A 70 -26.11 -29.61 -17.44
N ALA A 71 -25.64 -28.53 -18.08
CA ALA A 71 -24.25 -28.10 -17.97
C ALA A 71 -23.84 -27.65 -16.56
N ALA A 72 -24.79 -27.21 -15.72
CA ALA A 72 -24.54 -26.88 -14.31
C ALA A 72 -24.17 -28.10 -13.44
N ARG A 73 -24.36 -29.32 -13.98
CA ARG A 73 -23.99 -30.61 -13.38
C ARG A 73 -22.87 -31.34 -14.15
N ASP A 74 -22.23 -30.68 -15.12
CA ASP A 74 -21.14 -31.29 -15.91
C ASP A 74 -20.00 -31.81 -15.02
N PRO A 75 -19.34 -32.94 -15.33
CA PRO A 75 -18.18 -33.37 -14.57
C PRO A 75 -17.01 -32.36 -14.62
N GLN A 76 -16.91 -31.52 -15.65
CA GLN A 76 -15.86 -30.51 -15.80
C GLN A 76 -16.13 -29.24 -14.97
N PRO A 77 -15.27 -28.88 -14.00
CA PRO A 77 -15.48 -27.71 -13.13
C PRO A 77 -15.59 -26.37 -13.87
N SER A 78 -14.86 -26.20 -14.98
CA SER A 78 -14.88 -24.97 -15.79
C SER A 78 -16.23 -24.79 -16.49
N ILE A 79 -16.82 -25.88 -17.02
CA ILE A 79 -18.14 -25.88 -17.67
C ILE A 79 -19.22 -25.62 -16.62
N ARG A 80 -19.22 -26.35 -15.48
CA ARG A 80 -20.17 -26.07 -14.38
C ARG A 80 -20.12 -24.63 -13.92
N SER A 81 -18.92 -24.08 -13.71
CA SER A 81 -18.75 -22.70 -13.24
C SER A 81 -19.29 -21.66 -14.22
N ALA A 82 -19.12 -21.90 -15.53
CA ALA A 82 -19.67 -21.06 -16.58
C ALA A 82 -21.20 -21.18 -16.63
N ALA A 83 -21.72 -22.42 -16.58
CA ALA A 83 -23.15 -22.72 -16.57
C ALA A 83 -23.86 -22.13 -15.36
N LEU A 84 -23.31 -22.21 -14.14
CA LEU A 84 -23.87 -21.57 -12.94
C LEU A 84 -23.98 -20.05 -13.10
N THR A 85 -22.99 -19.43 -13.73
CA THR A 85 -23.05 -17.98 -14.01
C THR A 85 -24.13 -17.66 -15.04
N ALA A 86 -24.31 -18.53 -16.04
CA ALA A 86 -25.36 -18.39 -17.06
C ALA A 86 -26.76 -18.63 -16.49
N ALA A 87 -26.94 -19.67 -15.66
CA ALA A 87 -28.18 -20.00 -14.96
C ALA A 87 -28.69 -18.81 -14.15
N LEU A 88 -27.81 -18.20 -13.35
CA LEU A 88 -28.14 -16.99 -12.60
C LEU A 88 -28.55 -15.82 -13.49
N ARG A 89 -27.95 -15.66 -14.68
CA ARG A 89 -28.34 -14.62 -15.63
C ARG A 89 -29.72 -14.88 -16.24
N ALA A 90 -30.03 -16.14 -16.50
CA ALA A 90 -31.30 -16.60 -17.06
C ALA A 90 -32.41 -16.79 -16.02
N GLY A 91 -32.14 -16.61 -14.71
CA GLY A 91 -33.14 -16.82 -13.65
C GLY A 91 -33.39 -18.29 -13.31
N ILE A 92 -32.50 -19.19 -13.72
CA ILE A 92 -32.60 -20.63 -13.46
C ILE A 92 -32.04 -20.93 -12.06
N PRO A 93 -32.75 -21.73 -11.23
CA PRO A 93 -32.27 -22.13 -9.91
C PRO A 93 -30.90 -22.83 -9.97
N VAL A 94 -30.01 -22.48 -9.04
CA VAL A 94 -28.66 -23.10 -8.97
C VAL A 94 -28.66 -24.50 -8.36
N GLY A 95 -29.82 -25.01 -7.93
CA GLY A 95 -29.97 -26.27 -7.19
C GLY A 95 -29.41 -26.19 -5.77
N ASP A 96 -29.17 -27.34 -5.15
CA ASP A 96 -28.60 -27.44 -3.81
C ASP A 96 -27.23 -26.73 -3.74
N ILE A 97 -27.15 -25.70 -2.90
CA ILE A 97 -25.92 -24.92 -2.68
C ILE A 97 -25.05 -25.54 -1.58
N THR A 98 -25.62 -26.38 -0.72
CA THR A 98 -25.01 -26.88 0.52
C THR A 98 -23.98 -27.98 0.26
N ASP A 99 -24.13 -28.77 -0.80
CA ASP A 99 -23.08 -29.73 -1.20
C ASP A 99 -22.21 -29.26 -2.39
N ARG A 100 -22.39 -28.02 -2.85
CA ARG A 100 -21.48 -27.44 -3.87
C ARG A 100 -20.14 -27.07 -3.25
N SER A 101 -19.07 -27.19 -4.04
CA SER A 101 -17.72 -26.83 -3.58
C SER A 101 -17.62 -25.34 -3.21
N ALA A 102 -16.71 -24.99 -2.29
CA ALA A 102 -16.53 -23.59 -1.87
C ALA A 102 -16.17 -22.66 -3.04
N ALA A 103 -15.43 -23.15 -4.04
CA ALA A 103 -15.12 -22.41 -5.25
C ALA A 103 -16.37 -22.05 -6.08
N GLU A 104 -17.30 -22.99 -6.22
CA GLU A 104 -18.57 -22.80 -6.93
C GLU A 104 -19.50 -21.86 -6.17
N ARG A 105 -19.67 -22.04 -4.85
CA ARG A 105 -20.46 -21.13 -4.01
C ARG A 105 -19.95 -19.69 -4.10
N ARG A 106 -18.63 -19.47 -3.96
CA ARG A 106 -18.03 -18.14 -4.10
C ARG A 106 -18.19 -17.55 -5.51
N ARG A 107 -18.30 -18.40 -6.55
CA ARG A 107 -18.62 -17.97 -7.91
C ARG A 107 -20.06 -17.48 -8.00
N VAL A 108 -21.01 -18.22 -7.43
CA VAL A 108 -22.43 -17.83 -7.31
C VAL A 108 -22.54 -16.49 -6.58
N TYR A 109 -21.92 -16.34 -5.41
CA TYR A 109 -21.96 -15.09 -4.64
C TYR A 109 -21.40 -13.91 -5.45
N ARG A 110 -20.28 -14.12 -6.16
CA ARG A 110 -19.68 -13.09 -7.02
C ARG A 110 -20.60 -12.70 -8.18
N ALA A 111 -21.32 -13.65 -8.77
CA ALA A 111 -22.28 -13.38 -9.84
C ALA A 111 -23.48 -12.58 -9.33
N LEU A 112 -24.05 -12.95 -8.18
CA LEU A 112 -25.16 -12.24 -7.54
C LEU A 112 -24.78 -10.79 -7.17
N ARG A 113 -23.59 -10.56 -6.59
CA ARG A 113 -23.09 -9.20 -6.30
C ARG A 113 -22.93 -8.31 -7.55
N ARG A 114 -22.76 -8.91 -8.73
CA ARG A 114 -22.62 -8.18 -10.01
C ARG A 114 -23.97 -7.90 -10.67
N ARG A 115 -24.90 -8.86 -10.63
CA ARG A 115 -26.26 -8.80 -11.22
C ARG A 115 -27.30 -8.63 -10.11
N HIS A 116 -27.11 -7.63 -9.25
CA HIS A 116 -27.84 -7.40 -8.00
C HIS A 116 -29.29 -7.93 -8.03
N ALA A 117 -29.49 -9.12 -7.44
CA ALA A 117 -30.74 -9.88 -7.45
C ALA A 117 -31.06 -10.34 -6.02
N PRO A 118 -31.52 -9.42 -5.15
CA PRO A 118 -31.57 -9.61 -3.70
C PRO A 118 -32.46 -10.78 -3.26
N ALA A 119 -33.61 -10.98 -3.89
CA ALA A 119 -34.52 -12.08 -3.56
C ALA A 119 -33.84 -13.46 -3.65
N VAL A 120 -33.02 -13.70 -4.68
CA VAL A 120 -32.28 -14.96 -4.84
C VAL A 120 -31.18 -15.10 -3.78
N ALA A 121 -30.51 -14.00 -3.44
CA ALA A 121 -29.48 -14.00 -2.40
C ALA A 121 -30.07 -14.22 -1.00
N GLU A 122 -31.25 -13.67 -0.73
CA GLU A 122 -31.98 -13.80 0.55
C GLU A 122 -32.49 -15.23 0.79
N THR A 123 -32.94 -15.95 -0.24
CA THR A 123 -33.25 -17.38 -0.09
C THR A 123 -32.01 -18.18 0.27
N LEU A 124 -30.86 -17.88 -0.34
CA LEU A 124 -29.62 -18.64 -0.14
C LEU A 124 -28.92 -18.33 1.19
N ILE A 125 -29.04 -17.10 1.72
CA ILE A 125 -28.24 -16.69 2.89
C ILE A 125 -28.65 -17.45 4.16
N GLY A 126 -29.93 -17.82 4.31
CA GLY A 126 -30.41 -18.63 5.43
C GLY A 126 -29.75 -20.02 5.45
N GLU A 127 -29.77 -20.70 4.30
CA GLU A 127 -29.13 -22.03 4.14
C GLU A 127 -27.62 -21.96 4.35
N VAL A 128 -26.97 -20.94 3.77
CA VAL A 128 -25.51 -20.76 3.90
C VAL A 128 -25.10 -20.51 5.36
N ARG A 129 -25.89 -19.72 6.10
CA ARG A 129 -25.63 -19.44 7.52
C ARG A 129 -25.83 -20.67 8.41
N ALA A 130 -26.82 -21.51 8.10
CA ALA A 130 -27.06 -22.74 8.85
C ALA A 130 -25.97 -23.79 8.62
N GLN A 131 -25.47 -23.90 7.38
CA GLN A 131 -24.57 -25.00 6.98
C GLN A 131 -23.08 -24.65 7.04
N PHE A 132 -22.72 -23.38 6.87
CA PHE A 132 -21.32 -22.94 6.76
C PHE A 132 -20.94 -21.90 7.80
N SER A 133 -19.72 -21.36 7.69
CA SER A 133 -19.20 -20.34 8.59
C SER A 133 -19.79 -18.94 8.30
N ASP A 134 -19.64 -18.05 9.27
CA ASP A 134 -20.00 -16.64 9.12
C ASP A 134 -19.23 -15.97 7.95
N GLU A 135 -18.03 -16.46 7.58
CA GLU A 135 -17.28 -16.00 6.40
C GLU A 135 -18.02 -16.22 5.07
N GLU A 136 -18.66 -17.38 4.89
CA GLU A 136 -19.40 -17.69 3.66
C GLU A 136 -20.68 -16.86 3.60
N SER A 137 -21.36 -16.68 4.74
CA SER A 137 -22.55 -15.81 4.86
C SER A 137 -22.20 -14.35 4.58
N ALA A 138 -21.12 -13.83 5.17
CA ALA A 138 -20.62 -12.48 4.93
C ALA A 138 -20.19 -12.27 3.47
N ALA A 139 -19.68 -13.30 2.80
CA ALA A 139 -19.36 -13.20 1.38
C ALA A 139 -20.62 -13.02 0.50
N LEU A 140 -21.76 -13.60 0.88
CA LEU A 140 -23.03 -13.47 0.16
C LEU A 140 -23.79 -12.19 0.52
N LEU A 141 -23.68 -11.70 1.76
CA LEU A 141 -24.43 -10.54 2.29
C LEU A 141 -24.52 -9.32 1.34
N PRO A 142 -23.46 -8.86 0.63
CA PRO A 142 -23.53 -7.71 -0.27
C PRO A 142 -24.37 -7.92 -1.55
N ALA A 143 -25.00 -9.08 -1.70
CA ALA A 143 -25.95 -9.36 -2.78
C ALA A 143 -27.41 -9.36 -2.31
N CYS A 144 -27.67 -9.32 -1.00
CA CYS A 144 -29.01 -9.28 -0.39
C CYS A 144 -29.58 -7.85 -0.42
N GLY A 145 -30.85 -7.65 -0.06
CA GLY A 145 -31.45 -6.32 0.06
C GLY A 145 -31.05 -5.59 1.35
N ASP A 146 -31.28 -4.27 1.38
CA ASP A 146 -30.94 -3.40 2.51
C ASP A 146 -31.50 -3.87 3.86
N ALA A 147 -32.73 -4.39 3.89
CA ALA A 147 -33.36 -4.87 5.12
C ALA A 147 -32.61 -6.06 5.72
N THR A 148 -32.26 -7.05 4.90
CA THR A 148 -31.45 -8.20 5.30
C THR A 148 -30.04 -7.79 5.70
N VAL A 149 -29.43 -6.84 4.98
CA VAL A 149 -28.12 -6.29 5.35
C VAL A 149 -28.19 -5.64 6.74
N ARG A 150 -29.17 -4.77 7.02
CA ARG A 150 -29.33 -4.16 8.36
C ARG A 150 -29.49 -5.20 9.46
N ALA A 151 -30.30 -6.23 9.23
CA ALA A 151 -30.56 -7.27 10.22
C ALA A 151 -29.32 -8.16 10.51
N LEU A 152 -28.55 -8.53 9.48
CA LEU A 152 -27.46 -9.50 9.60
C LEU A 152 -26.07 -8.88 9.74
N LEU A 153 -25.88 -7.62 9.39
CA LEU A 153 -24.58 -6.95 9.43
C LEU A 153 -23.96 -6.93 10.84
N PRO A 154 -24.69 -6.65 11.95
CA PRO A 154 -24.11 -6.70 13.30
C PRO A 154 -23.47 -8.06 13.64
N ASP A 155 -24.06 -9.15 13.16
CA ASP A 155 -23.56 -10.51 13.38
C ASP A 155 -22.38 -10.87 12.46
N LEU A 156 -22.36 -10.36 11.23
CA LEU A 156 -21.45 -10.79 10.17
C LEU A 156 -20.32 -9.81 9.85
N GLU A 157 -20.32 -8.60 10.42
CA GLU A 157 -19.34 -7.56 10.07
C GLU A 157 -17.89 -7.98 10.36
N HIS A 158 -17.66 -8.81 11.38
CA HIS A 158 -16.34 -9.35 11.74
C HIS A 158 -15.69 -10.17 10.60
N ALA A 159 -16.52 -10.76 9.73
CA ALA A 159 -16.10 -11.59 8.60
C ALA A 159 -16.25 -10.87 7.24
N LEU A 160 -16.71 -9.61 7.25
CA LEU A 160 -17.04 -8.85 6.06
C LEU A 160 -15.97 -7.78 5.75
N ARG A 161 -15.62 -7.67 4.48
CA ARG A 161 -14.96 -6.48 3.95
C ARG A 161 -16.00 -5.40 3.64
N LEU A 162 -16.08 -4.37 4.49
CA LEU A 162 -17.10 -3.32 4.41
C LEU A 162 -17.12 -2.59 3.06
N GLU A 163 -15.99 -2.49 2.35
CA GLU A 163 -15.92 -1.84 1.04
C GLU A 163 -16.77 -2.58 -0.02
N ARG A 164 -17.13 -3.84 0.23
CA ARG A 164 -18.04 -4.60 -0.65
C ARG A 164 -19.48 -4.10 -0.59
N LEU A 165 -19.88 -3.43 0.49
CA LEU A 165 -21.23 -2.87 0.65
C LEU A 165 -21.39 -1.52 -0.06
N VAL A 166 -20.32 -0.74 -0.23
CA VAL A 166 -20.35 0.63 -0.78
C VAL A 166 -21.14 0.75 -2.08
N ARG A 167 -21.06 -0.25 -2.96
CA ARG A 167 -21.71 -0.19 -4.28
C ARG A 167 -23.24 -0.19 -4.21
N TRP A 168 -23.84 -0.94 -3.28
CA TRP A 168 -25.28 -1.20 -3.26
C TRP A 168 -25.94 -0.83 -1.92
N HIS A 169 -25.19 -0.76 -0.82
CA HIS A 169 -25.69 -0.64 0.55
C HIS A 169 -24.92 0.43 1.34
N SER A 170 -24.70 1.61 0.74
CA SER A 170 -24.04 2.73 1.42
C SER A 170 -24.82 3.19 2.66
N GLY A 171 -26.16 3.24 2.59
CA GLY A 171 -27.04 3.60 3.71
C GLY A 171 -26.89 2.64 4.91
N PRO A 172 -27.23 1.34 4.78
CA PRO A 172 -27.06 0.37 5.86
C PRO A 172 -25.64 0.33 6.46
N LEU A 173 -24.60 0.53 5.63
CA LEU A 173 -23.22 0.62 6.10
C LEU A 173 -23.00 1.86 6.98
N LEU A 174 -23.43 3.04 6.53
CA LEU A 174 -23.29 4.29 7.27
C LEU A 174 -24.11 4.27 8.58
N ASP A 175 -25.32 3.71 8.55
CA ASP A 175 -26.16 3.49 9.74
C ASP A 175 -25.43 2.65 10.79
N ARG A 176 -24.88 1.50 10.37
CA ARG A 176 -24.15 0.61 11.29
C ARG A 176 -22.87 1.25 11.84
N VAL A 177 -22.11 1.97 11.02
CA VAL A 177 -20.90 2.66 11.49
C VAL A 177 -21.28 3.76 12.48
N ARG A 178 -22.36 4.51 12.23
CA ARG A 178 -22.89 5.53 13.15
C ARG A 178 -23.29 4.91 14.49
N GLU A 179 -24.04 3.82 14.47
CA GLU A 179 -24.45 3.08 15.67
C GLU A 179 -23.23 2.65 16.51
N ARG A 180 -22.21 2.07 15.86
CA ARG A 180 -20.97 1.65 16.53
C ARG A 180 -20.23 2.83 17.16
N LEU A 181 -20.07 3.92 16.43
CA LEU A 181 -19.37 5.12 16.91
C LEU A 181 -20.15 5.82 18.03
N ALA A 182 -21.48 5.78 18.01
CA ALA A 182 -22.33 6.35 19.05
C ALA A 182 -22.36 5.51 20.34
N ALA A 183 -22.29 4.17 20.22
CA ALA A 183 -22.34 3.25 21.36
C ALA A 183 -20.98 3.07 22.06
N THR A 184 -19.88 3.52 21.44
CA THR A 184 -18.53 3.26 21.93
C THR A 184 -17.88 4.53 22.47
N PRO A 185 -17.12 4.47 23.59
CA PRO A 185 -16.33 5.60 24.06
C PRO A 185 -15.36 6.14 22.98
N PRO A 186 -15.09 7.46 22.94
CA PRO A 186 -14.25 8.09 21.91
C PRO A 186 -12.86 7.47 21.73
N GLU A 187 -12.29 6.89 22.79
CA GLU A 187 -10.96 6.26 22.78
C GLU A 187 -10.87 5.06 21.83
N LEU A 188 -11.99 4.38 21.60
CA LEU A 188 -12.06 3.21 20.73
C LEU A 188 -12.50 3.55 19.30
N ASN A 189 -12.90 4.80 19.03
CA ASN A 189 -13.31 5.24 17.70
C ASN A 189 -12.20 5.06 16.67
N ALA A 190 -10.94 5.28 17.04
CA ALA A 190 -9.80 5.09 16.14
C ALA A 190 -9.73 3.68 15.55
N ARG A 191 -10.11 2.66 16.34
CA ARG A 191 -10.15 1.27 15.87
C ARG A 191 -11.32 1.05 14.91
N ILE A 192 -12.52 1.53 15.25
CA ILE A 192 -13.70 1.44 14.37
C ILE A 192 -13.41 2.10 13.01
N TRP A 193 -12.78 3.28 13.04
CA TRP A 193 -12.36 3.98 11.84
C TRP A 193 -11.27 3.24 11.06
N GLY A 194 -10.33 2.56 11.74
CA GLY A 194 -9.34 1.71 11.09
C GLY A 194 -9.97 0.67 10.15
N ASP A 195 -11.12 0.11 10.54
CA ASP A 195 -11.85 -0.87 9.75
C ASP A 195 -12.78 -0.23 8.69
N ALA A 196 -13.43 0.88 9.06
CA ALA A 196 -14.54 1.43 8.28
C ALA A 196 -14.16 2.58 7.32
N ALA A 197 -13.08 3.32 7.56
CA ALA A 197 -12.80 4.58 6.86
C ALA A 197 -12.72 4.42 5.34
N ALA A 198 -12.03 3.39 4.86
CA ALA A 198 -11.90 3.14 3.42
C ALA A 198 -13.24 2.88 2.70
N ALA A 199 -14.26 2.41 3.44
CA ALA A 199 -15.61 2.24 2.93
C ALA A 199 -16.43 3.53 3.07
N VAL A 200 -16.44 4.15 4.27
CA VAL A 200 -17.18 5.38 4.56
C VAL A 200 -16.79 6.53 3.63
N LEU A 201 -15.50 6.73 3.38
CA LEU A 201 -15.00 7.80 2.50
C LEU A 201 -15.39 7.64 1.02
N ARG A 202 -15.95 6.49 0.63
CA ARG A 202 -16.47 6.22 -0.73
C ARG A 202 -17.99 6.21 -0.79
N CYS A 203 -18.67 6.38 0.34
CA CYS A 203 -20.12 6.52 0.40
C CYS A 203 -20.54 7.95 0.03
N ASP A 204 -21.79 8.30 0.32
CA ASP A 204 -22.30 9.66 0.17
C ASP A 204 -21.41 10.69 0.90
N PRO A 205 -20.89 11.71 0.20
CA PRO A 205 -19.95 12.68 0.78
C PRO A 205 -20.49 13.46 1.98
N GLU A 206 -21.78 13.82 1.96
CA GLU A 206 -22.42 14.59 3.04
C GLU A 206 -22.47 13.77 4.33
N GLN A 207 -22.99 12.55 4.25
CA GLN A 207 -23.07 11.65 5.40
C GLN A 207 -21.69 11.21 5.91
N ALA A 208 -20.71 11.07 5.01
CA ALA A 208 -19.33 10.79 5.41
C ALA A 208 -18.71 11.95 6.19
N LEU A 209 -18.90 13.20 5.75
CA LEU A 209 -18.46 14.40 6.47
C LEU A 209 -19.15 14.52 7.83
N ASP A 210 -20.46 14.25 7.90
CA ASP A 210 -21.23 14.25 9.15
C ASP A 210 -20.66 13.28 10.20
N LEU A 211 -20.25 12.08 9.78
CA LEU A 211 -19.61 11.11 10.66
C LEU A 211 -18.22 11.56 11.08
N LEU A 212 -17.45 12.14 10.15
CA LEU A 212 -16.10 12.64 10.45
C LEU A 212 -16.14 13.81 11.45
N GLU A 213 -17.05 14.75 11.27
CA GLU A 213 -17.17 15.92 12.17
C GLU A 213 -17.57 15.51 13.59
N ARG A 214 -18.42 14.48 13.73
CA ARG A 214 -18.90 14.01 15.03
C ARG A 214 -17.99 13.01 15.72
N TYR A 215 -17.37 12.11 14.96
CA TYR A 215 -16.73 10.92 15.51
C TYR A 215 -15.32 10.64 15.00
N ALA A 216 -14.75 11.45 14.09
CA ALA A 216 -13.36 11.25 13.68
C ALA A 216 -12.44 11.35 14.90
N PRO A 217 -11.33 10.57 14.93
CA PRO A 217 -10.35 10.72 15.98
C PRO A 217 -9.92 12.19 16.12
N GLU A 218 -9.74 12.63 17.36
CA GLU A 218 -9.41 14.03 17.67
C GLU A 218 -8.08 14.45 17.02
N GLU A 219 -7.15 13.51 16.89
CA GLU A 219 -5.77 13.78 16.53
C GLU A 219 -5.41 13.51 15.08
N SER A 220 -6.30 12.85 14.32
CA SER A 220 -6.03 12.51 12.93
C SER A 220 -7.31 12.36 12.12
N LEU A 221 -7.17 12.41 10.80
CA LEU A 221 -8.25 12.02 9.90
C LEU A 221 -8.11 10.55 9.53
N PRO A 222 -9.19 9.75 9.63
CA PRO A 222 -9.12 8.32 9.41
C PRO A 222 -9.07 7.95 7.91
N GLY A 223 -8.32 6.91 7.56
CA GLY A 223 -8.28 6.38 6.20
C GLY A 223 -7.37 7.15 5.22
N PRO A 224 -7.40 6.79 3.92
CA PRO A 224 -6.48 7.37 2.92
C PRO A 224 -6.87 8.80 2.54
N LEU A 225 -5.91 9.73 2.63
CA LEU A 225 -6.11 11.15 2.32
C LEU A 225 -6.52 11.42 0.87
N ASP A 226 -6.20 10.53 -0.07
CA ASP A 226 -6.62 10.67 -1.47
C ASP A 226 -8.15 10.69 -1.62
N ALA A 227 -8.87 9.99 -0.74
CA ALA A 227 -10.34 9.97 -0.77
C ALA A 227 -10.96 11.30 -0.28
N TYR A 228 -10.25 12.07 0.53
CA TYR A 228 -10.70 13.40 0.98
C TYR A 228 -10.74 14.42 -0.15
N GLY A 229 -10.10 14.16 -1.29
CA GLY A 229 -10.26 14.99 -2.49
C GLY A 229 -11.69 14.99 -3.03
N VAL A 230 -12.46 13.90 -2.86
CA VAL A 230 -13.88 13.84 -3.23
C VAL A 230 -14.72 14.64 -2.24
N LEU A 231 -14.43 14.51 -0.93
CA LEU A 231 -15.12 15.26 0.11
C LEU A 231 -14.86 16.78 -0.01
N ALA A 232 -13.62 17.18 -0.30
CA ALA A 232 -13.27 18.58 -0.52
C ALA A 232 -13.87 19.15 -1.80
N ALA A 233 -14.16 18.31 -2.80
CA ALA A 233 -14.90 18.72 -3.98
C ALA A 233 -16.40 18.90 -3.71
N PHE A 234 -16.94 18.22 -2.69
CA PHE A 234 -18.31 18.40 -2.22
C PHE A 234 -18.43 19.64 -1.31
N ASP A 235 -17.59 19.74 -0.28
CA ASP A 235 -17.54 20.89 0.64
C ASP A 235 -16.10 21.11 1.15
N ALA A 236 -15.43 22.12 0.57
CA ALA A 236 -14.06 22.47 0.92
C ALA A 236 -13.96 23.08 2.34
N SER A 237 -14.95 23.86 2.78
CA SER A 237 -14.93 24.56 4.08
C SER A 237 -15.01 23.57 5.22
N ARG A 238 -15.88 22.55 5.12
CA ARG A 238 -15.97 21.45 6.09
C ARG A 238 -14.66 20.68 6.19
N VAL A 239 -14.04 20.34 5.06
CA VAL A 239 -12.74 19.65 5.05
C VAL A 239 -11.62 20.51 5.63
N ALA A 240 -11.59 21.82 5.33
CA ALA A 240 -10.63 22.74 5.93
C ALA A 240 -10.78 22.79 7.46
N ARG A 241 -12.00 22.94 7.98
CA ARG A 241 -12.28 22.90 9.43
C ARG A 241 -11.86 21.58 10.07
N LEU A 242 -12.11 20.45 9.40
CA LEU A 242 -11.65 19.15 9.84
C LEU A 242 -10.12 19.11 9.93
N LEU A 243 -9.39 19.58 8.92
CA LEU A 243 -7.91 19.61 8.95
C LEU A 243 -7.36 20.52 10.05
N THR A 244 -8.03 21.64 10.32
CA THR A 244 -7.55 22.68 11.25
C THR A 244 -8.04 22.51 12.69
N ALA A 245 -8.75 21.42 13.00
CA ALA A 245 -9.17 21.10 14.36
C ALA A 245 -7.96 21.11 15.34
N PRO A 246 -8.10 21.68 16.56
CA PRO A 246 -6.99 21.84 17.51
C PRO A 246 -6.15 20.58 17.71
N GLY A 247 -6.77 19.45 18.04
CA GLY A 247 -6.11 18.17 18.27
C GLY A 247 -5.30 17.61 17.08
N ARG A 248 -5.57 18.04 15.85
CA ARG A 248 -4.89 17.54 14.63
C ARG A 248 -3.60 18.26 14.27
N ALA A 249 -3.21 19.29 15.04
CA ALA A 249 -2.01 20.09 14.76
C ALA A 249 -0.75 19.24 14.55
N ALA A 250 -0.47 18.33 15.50
CA ALA A 250 0.73 17.50 15.49
C ALA A 250 0.73 16.45 14.38
N TRP A 251 -0.44 15.95 14.00
CA TRP A 251 -0.57 15.04 12.87
C TRP A 251 -0.34 15.77 11.56
N LEU A 252 -0.97 16.94 11.38
CA LEU A 252 -0.87 17.74 10.18
C LEU A 252 0.57 18.20 9.89
N ARG A 253 1.34 18.56 10.92
CA ARG A 253 2.78 18.91 10.81
C ARG A 253 3.65 17.78 10.23
N ARG A 254 3.22 16.52 10.35
CA ARG A 254 3.95 15.34 9.88
C ARG A 254 3.32 14.69 8.65
N THR A 255 2.24 15.27 8.13
CA THR A 255 1.40 14.67 7.10
C THR A 255 1.53 15.45 5.80
N VAL A 256 1.72 14.73 4.70
CA VAL A 256 1.73 15.33 3.36
C VAL A 256 0.31 15.29 2.79
N LEU A 257 -0.24 16.47 2.53
CA LEU A 257 -1.57 16.61 1.92
C LEU A 257 -1.49 16.32 0.41
N PRO A 258 -2.37 15.46 -0.15
CA PRO A 258 -2.36 15.17 -1.58
C PRO A 258 -2.59 16.42 -2.44
N PRO A 259 -1.87 16.59 -3.58
CA PRO A 259 -2.06 17.76 -4.45
C PRO A 259 -3.48 17.93 -4.98
N ALA A 260 -4.20 16.81 -5.19
CA ALA A 260 -5.59 16.86 -5.62
C ALA A 260 -6.50 17.49 -4.58
N MET A 261 -6.27 17.23 -3.29
CA MET A 261 -7.04 17.83 -2.19
C MET A 261 -6.70 19.31 -2.03
N LEU A 262 -5.41 19.67 -2.06
CA LEU A 262 -4.99 21.09 -2.01
C LEU A 262 -5.65 21.91 -3.11
N ARG A 263 -5.67 21.42 -4.36
CA ARG A 263 -6.36 22.08 -5.49
C ARG A 263 -7.87 22.21 -5.32
N ARG A 264 -8.52 21.39 -4.49
CA ARG A 264 -9.96 21.53 -4.19
C ARG A 264 -10.21 22.55 -3.10
N LEU A 265 -9.30 22.67 -2.13
CA LEU A 265 -9.36 23.68 -1.07
C LEU A 265 -9.12 25.10 -1.60
N THR A 266 -8.46 25.29 -2.75
CA THR A 266 -8.14 26.63 -3.27
C THR A 266 -9.35 27.44 -3.71
N VAL A 267 -10.53 26.82 -3.82
CA VAL A 267 -11.82 27.50 -4.05
C VAL A 267 -12.18 28.41 -2.87
N LEU A 268 -11.67 28.11 -1.66
CA LEU A 268 -11.91 28.90 -0.46
C LEU A 268 -11.28 30.29 -0.54
N PRO A 269 -11.91 31.31 0.10
CA PRO A 269 -11.31 32.63 0.26
C PRO A 269 -10.05 32.55 1.14
N THR A 270 -9.21 33.60 1.10
CA THR A 270 -7.92 33.59 1.81
C THR A 270 -8.11 33.42 3.31
N ASP A 271 -9.11 34.07 3.91
CA ASP A 271 -9.39 33.99 5.35
C ASP A 271 -9.71 32.57 5.84
N GLU A 272 -10.39 31.75 5.04
CA GLU A 272 -10.66 30.35 5.39
C GLU A 272 -9.43 29.43 5.23
N LEU A 273 -8.42 29.85 4.45
CA LEU A 273 -7.16 29.12 4.28
C LEU A 273 -6.09 29.52 5.30
N VAL A 274 -6.17 30.70 5.91
CA VAL A 274 -5.20 31.18 6.91
C VAL A 274 -5.02 30.19 8.06
N PRO A 275 -6.08 29.61 8.68
CA PRO A 275 -5.90 28.63 9.75
C PRO A 275 -5.08 27.41 9.31
N LEU A 276 -5.26 26.95 8.07
CA LEU A 276 -4.47 25.85 7.51
C LEU A 276 -3.02 26.28 7.28
N ALA A 277 -2.79 27.45 6.68
CA ALA A 277 -1.44 27.98 6.46
C ALA A 277 -0.67 28.17 7.78
N ASN A 278 -1.32 28.68 8.83
CA ASN A 278 -0.77 28.80 10.18
C ASN A 278 -0.29 27.45 10.73
N ARG A 279 -1.03 26.36 10.50
CA ARG A 279 -0.65 25.02 10.96
C ARG A 279 0.52 24.42 10.17
N LEU A 280 0.71 24.85 8.93
CA LEU A 280 1.77 24.35 8.04
C LEU A 280 3.05 25.20 8.07
N ARG A 281 3.07 26.35 8.76
CA ARG A 281 4.19 27.31 8.73
C ARG A 281 5.53 26.72 9.20
N ASP A 282 5.50 25.82 10.18
CA ASP A 282 6.69 25.14 10.70
C ASP A 282 7.18 24.02 9.75
N HIS A 283 6.43 23.70 8.69
CA HIS A 283 6.78 22.69 7.70
C HIS A 283 6.84 23.31 6.29
N SER A 284 8.00 23.89 5.97
CA SER A 284 8.28 24.66 4.75
C SER A 284 7.74 24.03 3.45
N ARG A 285 7.96 22.73 3.24
CA ARG A 285 7.47 22.00 2.05
C ARG A 285 5.95 21.94 1.97
N ALA A 286 5.27 21.76 3.09
CA ALA A 286 3.82 21.68 3.13
C ALA A 286 3.19 23.07 2.90
N LEU A 287 3.75 24.11 3.51
CA LEU A 287 3.33 25.49 3.24
C LEU A 287 3.58 25.87 1.77
N ALA A 288 4.75 25.55 1.22
CA ALA A 288 5.05 25.80 -0.19
C ALA A 288 4.07 25.09 -1.13
N ALA A 289 3.67 23.85 -0.82
CA ALA A 289 2.66 23.13 -1.60
C ALA A 289 1.27 23.78 -1.55
N LEU A 290 0.85 24.31 -0.40
CA LEU A 290 -0.39 25.09 -0.27
C LEU A 290 -0.32 26.40 -1.06
N LEU A 291 0.79 27.14 -0.93
CA LEU A 291 1.02 28.38 -1.67
C LEU A 291 1.07 28.16 -3.19
N ASP A 292 1.67 27.06 -3.66
CA ASP A 292 1.70 26.77 -5.09
C ASP A 292 0.32 26.38 -5.63
N ALA A 293 -0.53 25.77 -4.81
CA ALA A 293 -1.89 25.42 -5.21
C ALA A 293 -2.79 26.64 -5.41
N VAL A 294 -2.59 27.73 -4.65
CA VAL A 294 -3.40 28.96 -4.80
C VAL A 294 -2.92 29.83 -5.98
N ALA A 295 -3.84 30.64 -6.52
CA ALA A 295 -3.55 31.55 -7.62
C ALA A 295 -2.41 32.52 -7.26
N PRO A 296 -1.47 32.83 -8.18
CA PRO A 296 -0.30 33.66 -7.89
C PRO A 296 -0.60 35.00 -7.20
N ALA A 297 -1.71 35.66 -7.54
CA ALA A 297 -2.11 36.94 -6.96
C ALA A 297 -2.41 36.87 -5.44
N ARG A 298 -2.86 35.70 -4.93
CA ARG A 298 -3.24 35.50 -3.52
C ARG A 298 -2.09 34.98 -2.65
N ARG A 299 -1.00 34.51 -3.27
CA ARG A 299 0.13 33.84 -2.56
C ARG A 299 0.81 34.76 -1.55
N GLY A 300 1.01 36.03 -1.91
CA GLY A 300 1.65 37.01 -1.03
C GLY A 300 0.80 37.29 0.21
N GLU A 301 -0.48 37.59 0.01
CA GLU A 301 -1.44 37.82 1.10
C GLU A 301 -1.53 36.62 2.06
N LEU A 302 -1.66 35.41 1.53
CA LEU A 302 -1.73 34.20 2.36
C LEU A 302 -0.42 33.95 3.14
N TYR A 303 0.74 34.20 2.53
CA TYR A 303 2.04 34.08 3.19
C TYR A 303 2.18 35.10 4.33
N ASP A 304 1.85 36.37 4.08
CA ASP A 304 1.94 37.43 5.10
C ASP A 304 0.97 37.16 6.26
N ARG A 305 -0.26 36.73 5.97
CA ARG A 305 -1.26 36.35 6.99
C ARG A 305 -0.83 35.12 7.79
N ALA A 306 -0.16 34.15 7.17
CA ALA A 306 0.35 32.96 7.85
C ALA A 306 1.47 33.26 8.87
N LEU A 307 2.20 34.37 8.66
CA LEU A 307 3.33 34.80 9.48
C LEU A 307 3.03 35.99 10.39
N ALA A 308 1.79 36.50 10.44
CA ALA A 308 1.43 37.68 11.23
C ALA A 308 1.76 37.56 12.74
N GLU A 309 1.71 36.33 13.27
CA GLU A 309 2.01 35.97 14.66
C GLU A 309 3.52 35.79 14.95
N VAL A 310 4.38 35.80 13.92
CA VAL A 310 5.81 35.52 14.02
C VAL A 310 6.59 36.83 13.90
N ASP A 311 7.57 37.06 14.77
CA ASP A 311 8.55 38.13 14.53
C ASP A 311 9.42 37.73 13.33
N THR A 312 9.18 38.36 12.19
CA THR A 312 9.88 38.05 10.94
C THR A 312 11.22 38.76 10.84
N ALA A 313 11.61 39.62 11.79
CA ALA A 313 12.82 40.42 11.70
C ALA A 313 14.06 39.55 11.43
N ALA A 314 14.25 38.48 12.20
CA ALA A 314 15.37 37.53 12.06
C ALA A 314 15.03 36.27 11.24
N LEU A 315 13.80 36.12 10.75
CA LEU A 315 13.33 34.94 10.02
C LEU A 315 14.03 34.82 8.66
N VAL A 316 14.49 33.63 8.29
CA VAL A 316 15.06 33.34 6.96
C VAL A 316 14.13 32.35 6.26
N PRO A 317 13.36 32.77 5.22
CA PRO A 317 12.43 31.89 4.53
C PRO A 317 13.15 30.73 3.81
N ALA A 318 12.55 29.53 3.86
CA ALA A 318 13.10 28.37 3.15
C ALA A 318 13.03 28.54 1.62
N ALA A 319 13.99 27.95 0.91
CA ALA A 319 14.11 28.08 -0.55
C ALA A 319 12.85 27.62 -1.30
N GLU A 320 12.21 26.53 -0.88
CA GLU A 320 10.96 26.04 -1.49
C GLU A 320 9.79 27.03 -1.36
N ILE A 321 9.74 27.84 -0.30
CA ILE A 321 8.75 28.90 -0.14
C ILE A 321 9.09 30.03 -1.12
N MET A 322 10.36 30.43 -1.17
CA MET A 322 10.83 31.47 -2.10
C MET A 322 10.56 31.10 -3.57
N GLU A 323 10.57 29.82 -3.94
CA GLU A 323 10.30 29.39 -5.33
C GLU A 323 8.84 29.60 -5.77
N VAL A 324 7.88 29.60 -4.84
CA VAL A 324 6.45 29.70 -5.16
C VAL A 324 5.88 31.11 -4.98
N LEU A 325 6.59 31.98 -4.26
CA LEU A 325 6.17 33.35 -3.98
C LEU A 325 6.20 34.28 -5.22
N PRO A 326 5.31 35.29 -5.28
CA PRO A 326 5.34 36.32 -6.32
C PRO A 326 6.62 37.16 -6.28
N ALA A 327 6.99 37.75 -7.42
CA ALA A 327 8.25 38.51 -7.56
C ALA A 327 8.42 39.62 -6.51
N ALA A 328 7.40 40.45 -6.30
CA ALA A 328 7.44 41.55 -5.32
C ALA A 328 7.75 41.05 -3.89
N VAL A 329 7.10 39.96 -3.47
CA VAL A 329 7.30 39.37 -2.14
C VAL A 329 8.69 38.75 -2.01
N ARG A 330 9.16 38.03 -3.03
CA ARG A 330 10.52 37.45 -3.03
C ARG A 330 11.60 38.52 -2.92
N VAL A 331 11.47 39.61 -3.69
CA VAL A 331 12.44 40.72 -3.65
C VAL A 331 12.41 41.39 -2.27
N ARG A 332 11.21 41.65 -1.71
CA ARG A 332 11.07 42.18 -0.34
C ARG A 332 11.77 41.30 0.70
N GLU A 333 11.49 39.99 0.71
CA GLU A 333 12.11 39.06 1.65
C GLU A 333 13.62 38.92 1.43
N ALA A 334 14.10 38.87 0.18
CA ALA A 334 15.52 38.79 -0.13
C ALA A 334 16.28 40.03 0.35
N THR A 335 15.75 41.23 0.11
CA THR A 335 16.33 42.48 0.60
C THR A 335 16.38 42.51 2.13
N ARG A 336 15.32 42.05 2.80
CA ARG A 336 15.28 41.96 4.26
C ARG A 336 16.33 40.98 4.80
N VAL A 337 16.40 39.77 4.25
CA VAL A 337 17.35 38.73 4.70
C VAL A 337 18.79 39.16 4.46
N LEU A 338 19.07 39.85 3.35
CA LEU A 338 20.38 40.48 3.11
C LEU A 338 20.72 41.53 4.18
N GLY A 339 19.77 42.14 4.87
CA GLY A 339 20.05 43.06 5.99
C GLY A 339 20.56 42.38 7.27
N LEU A 340 20.53 41.05 7.37
CA LEU A 340 20.87 40.32 8.60
C LEU A 340 22.38 40.11 8.73
N ALA A 341 22.93 40.43 9.91
CA ALA A 341 24.36 40.26 10.21
C ALA A 341 24.87 38.83 9.94
N LYS A 342 24.13 37.81 10.41
CA LYS A 342 24.47 36.39 10.20
C LYS A 342 24.55 35.97 8.72
N ILE A 343 23.81 36.66 7.85
CA ILE A 343 23.85 36.43 6.40
C ILE A 343 25.05 37.17 5.80
N GLN A 344 25.27 38.43 6.20
CA GLN A 344 26.37 39.27 5.71
C GLN A 344 27.76 38.70 6.02
N GLU A 345 27.91 37.97 7.12
CA GLU A 345 29.16 37.28 7.49
C GLU A 345 29.52 36.12 6.55
N ARG A 346 28.60 35.66 5.69
CA ARG A 346 28.77 34.47 4.85
C ARG A 346 28.56 34.81 3.38
N GLU A 347 29.66 34.99 2.65
CA GLU A 347 29.63 35.37 1.22
C GLU A 347 28.76 34.44 0.35
N ALA A 348 28.77 33.13 0.63
CA ALA A 348 27.95 32.16 -0.09
C ALA A 348 26.44 32.39 0.13
N GLU A 349 26.02 32.76 1.35
CA GLU A 349 24.62 33.06 1.67
C GLU A 349 24.19 34.39 1.05
N VAL A 350 25.04 35.43 1.14
CA VAL A 350 24.82 36.71 0.43
C VAL A 350 24.61 36.48 -1.06
N ARG A 351 25.46 35.64 -1.68
CA ARG A 351 25.36 35.28 -3.10
C ARG A 351 24.05 34.57 -3.44
N ALA A 352 23.65 33.60 -2.63
CA ALA A 352 22.38 32.88 -2.82
C ALA A 352 21.16 33.80 -2.70
N TRP A 353 21.15 34.70 -1.71
CA TRP A 353 20.03 35.63 -1.50
C TRP A 353 19.96 36.74 -2.55
N ARG A 354 21.10 37.22 -3.06
CA ARG A 354 21.14 38.16 -4.20
C ARG A 354 20.48 37.60 -5.45
N ALA A 355 20.47 36.28 -5.64
CA ALA A 355 19.80 35.61 -6.77
C ALA A 355 18.25 35.67 -6.73
N TYR A 356 17.66 36.18 -5.64
CA TYR A 356 16.22 36.43 -5.52
C TYR A 356 15.82 37.90 -5.77
N LEU A 357 16.79 38.80 -5.95
CA LEU A 357 16.55 40.20 -6.29
C LEU A 357 16.01 40.36 -7.72
N ALA A 358 15.66 41.59 -8.09
CA ALA A 358 15.30 41.93 -9.46
C ALA A 358 16.47 41.63 -10.43
N TRP A 359 16.15 41.34 -11.69
CA TRP A 359 17.14 40.85 -12.66
C TRP A 359 18.42 41.70 -12.75
N PRO A 360 18.37 43.03 -12.88
CA PRO A 360 19.60 43.83 -13.00
C PRO A 360 20.54 43.67 -11.79
N ASP A 361 19.98 43.71 -10.58
CA ASP A 361 20.75 43.61 -9.33
C ASP A 361 21.28 42.19 -9.11
N ALA A 362 20.44 41.18 -9.34
CA ALA A 362 20.84 39.78 -9.24
C ALA A 362 21.93 39.43 -10.26
N SER A 363 21.79 39.94 -11.48
CA SER A 363 22.72 39.74 -12.59
C SER A 363 24.09 40.37 -12.31
N ALA A 364 24.12 41.61 -11.81
CA ALA A 364 25.35 42.31 -11.44
C ALA A 364 26.05 41.64 -10.25
N ALA A 365 25.29 41.23 -9.24
CA ALA A 365 25.79 40.53 -8.07
C ALA A 365 26.48 39.20 -8.41
N LEU A 366 25.91 38.42 -9.32
CA LEU A 366 26.38 37.08 -9.64
C LEU A 366 27.55 37.07 -10.63
N ASP A 367 27.77 38.17 -11.38
CA ASP A 367 28.92 38.28 -12.30
C ASP A 367 30.27 38.19 -11.57
N VAL A 368 30.33 38.66 -10.32
CA VAL A 368 31.53 38.54 -9.47
C VAL A 368 31.89 37.07 -9.25
N ALA A 369 30.89 36.22 -8.97
CA ALA A 369 31.10 34.79 -8.74
C ALA A 369 31.61 34.08 -10.00
N LEU A 370 31.20 34.52 -11.19
CA LEU A 370 31.68 33.97 -12.47
C LEU A 370 33.16 34.26 -12.76
N ARG A 371 33.77 35.18 -12.01
CA ARG A 371 35.20 35.54 -12.12
C ARG A 371 36.06 34.95 -11.00
N SER A 372 35.47 34.15 -10.10
CA SER A 372 36.21 33.51 -9.01
C SER A 372 37.27 32.53 -9.55
N GLY A 373 38.41 32.43 -8.87
CA GLY A 373 39.42 31.39 -9.15
C GLY A 373 38.94 29.98 -8.78
N ASN A 374 37.94 29.85 -7.89
CA ASN A 374 37.40 28.58 -7.42
C ASN A 374 36.29 28.05 -8.35
N ALA A 375 36.45 26.82 -8.86
CA ALA A 375 35.49 26.19 -9.76
C ALA A 375 34.11 25.95 -9.13
N ASP A 376 34.05 25.57 -7.85
CA ASP A 376 32.77 25.33 -7.16
C ASP A 376 31.96 26.63 -7.01
N GLU A 377 32.65 27.74 -6.75
CA GLU A 377 31.99 29.05 -6.70
C GLU A 377 31.47 29.50 -8.06
N ARG A 378 32.22 29.27 -9.13
CA ARG A 378 31.76 29.53 -10.50
C ARG A 378 30.57 28.65 -10.86
N ALA A 379 30.62 27.35 -10.55
CA ALA A 379 29.52 26.41 -10.78
C ALA A 379 28.24 26.88 -10.08
N HIS A 380 28.34 27.25 -8.80
CA HIS A 380 27.23 27.78 -8.04
C HIS A 380 26.74 29.13 -8.59
N GLY A 381 27.65 30.03 -8.96
CA GLY A 381 27.35 31.33 -9.57
C GLY A 381 26.56 31.21 -10.88
N TYR A 382 26.97 30.34 -11.80
CA TYR A 382 26.22 30.07 -13.03
C TYR A 382 24.83 29.51 -12.74
N ALA A 383 24.72 28.54 -11.82
CA ALA A 383 23.44 27.96 -11.46
C ALA A 383 22.48 29.01 -10.87
N LEU A 384 22.96 29.88 -9.98
CA LEU A 384 22.19 30.98 -9.40
C LEU A 384 21.80 32.02 -10.45
N LEU A 385 22.68 32.35 -11.41
CA LEU A 385 22.39 33.33 -12.46
C LEU A 385 21.26 32.85 -13.37
N VAL A 386 21.33 31.59 -13.79
CA VAL A 386 20.26 30.97 -14.59
C VAL A 386 18.95 30.91 -13.80
N GLN A 387 19.01 30.58 -12.51
CA GLN A 387 17.83 30.60 -11.65
C GLN A 387 17.24 32.01 -11.48
N ALA A 388 18.07 33.06 -11.34
CA ALA A 388 17.62 34.45 -11.26
C ALA A 388 16.91 34.88 -12.55
N ALA A 389 17.48 34.57 -13.72
CA ALA A 389 16.83 34.81 -15.02
C ALA A 389 15.49 34.08 -15.12
N ARG A 390 15.44 32.79 -14.74
CA ARG A 390 14.19 32.02 -14.67
C ARG A 390 13.13 32.70 -13.79
N ARG A 391 13.55 33.19 -12.61
CA ARG A 391 12.67 33.84 -11.63
C ARG A 391 12.14 35.18 -12.13
N SER A 392 12.88 35.90 -12.97
CA SER A 392 12.43 37.16 -13.60
C SER A 392 11.22 36.97 -14.53
N ARG A 393 11.08 35.77 -15.12
CA ARG A 393 10.09 35.46 -16.17
C ARG A 393 10.22 36.35 -17.42
N ASP A 394 11.38 36.97 -17.63
CA ASP A 394 11.69 37.80 -18.78
C ASP A 394 12.55 37.02 -19.80
N PRO A 395 12.08 36.81 -21.04
CA PRO A 395 12.89 36.21 -22.11
C PRO A 395 14.19 36.97 -22.41
N HIS A 396 14.23 38.30 -22.24
CA HIS A 396 15.45 39.07 -22.48
C HIS A 396 16.54 38.77 -21.45
N ALA A 397 16.17 38.63 -20.17
CA ALA A 397 17.08 38.17 -19.12
C ALA A 397 17.68 36.78 -19.44
N VAL A 398 16.87 35.86 -19.98
CA VAL A 398 17.34 34.52 -20.38
C VAL A 398 18.30 34.60 -21.58
N ALA A 399 18.02 35.45 -22.56
CA ALA A 399 18.93 35.68 -23.69
C ALA A 399 20.28 36.23 -23.22
N GLU A 400 20.28 37.18 -22.28
CA GLU A 400 21.51 37.73 -21.69
C GLU A 400 22.32 36.64 -20.95
N VAL A 401 21.65 35.74 -20.22
CA VAL A 401 22.33 34.59 -19.61
C VAL A 401 22.98 33.69 -20.64
N ILE A 402 22.30 33.37 -21.74
CA ILE A 402 22.83 32.49 -22.79
C ILE A 402 24.09 33.07 -23.41
N VAL A 403 24.14 34.39 -23.63
CA VAL A 403 25.37 35.06 -24.09
C VAL A 403 26.51 34.88 -23.08
N ARG A 404 26.25 35.08 -21.78
CA ARG A 404 27.26 34.91 -20.73
C ARG A 404 27.73 33.47 -20.57
N LEU A 405 26.84 32.50 -20.79
CA LEU A 405 27.18 31.07 -20.79
C LEU A 405 28.17 30.71 -21.89
N GLY A 406 28.37 31.53 -22.93
CA GLY A 406 29.43 31.30 -23.93
C GLY A 406 30.84 31.17 -23.34
N ARG A 407 31.06 31.67 -22.11
CA ARG A 407 32.32 31.48 -21.36
C ARG A 407 32.56 30.03 -20.91
N LEU A 408 31.51 29.20 -20.89
CA LEU A 408 31.56 27.79 -20.47
C LEU A 408 32.47 26.93 -21.34
N ARG A 409 32.80 27.35 -22.57
CA ARG A 409 33.74 26.64 -23.46
C ARG A 409 35.07 26.30 -22.77
N ASN A 410 35.56 27.20 -21.92
CA ASN A 410 36.84 27.06 -21.22
C ASN A 410 36.69 26.60 -19.76
N GLU A 411 35.48 26.22 -19.33
CA GLU A 411 35.23 25.72 -17.97
C GLU A 411 35.33 24.20 -17.90
N GLN A 412 35.67 23.70 -16.71
CA GLN A 412 35.69 22.26 -16.43
C GLN A 412 34.26 21.69 -16.39
N ASP A 413 34.10 20.40 -16.67
CA ASP A 413 32.78 19.76 -16.75
C ASP A 413 31.86 19.97 -15.52
N PRO A 414 32.30 19.90 -14.25
CA PRO A 414 31.40 20.14 -13.11
C PRO A 414 30.70 21.51 -13.16
N VAL A 415 31.40 22.54 -13.65
CA VAL A 415 30.86 23.90 -13.82
C VAL A 415 29.84 23.94 -14.96
N ARG A 416 30.18 23.32 -16.11
CA ARG A 416 29.26 23.20 -17.25
C ARG A 416 28.01 22.43 -16.91
N ALA A 417 28.16 21.28 -16.26
CA ALA A 417 27.07 20.41 -15.85
C ALA A 417 26.09 21.14 -14.93
N ALA A 418 26.59 21.90 -13.94
CA ALA A 418 25.75 22.69 -13.04
C ALA A 418 24.95 23.78 -13.79
N ALA A 419 25.61 24.52 -14.68
CA ALA A 419 24.99 25.58 -15.46
C ALA A 419 23.92 25.04 -16.44
N LEU A 420 24.23 23.97 -17.19
CA LEU A 420 23.31 23.35 -18.14
C LEU A 420 22.12 22.67 -17.45
N THR A 421 22.34 22.08 -16.27
CA THR A 421 21.25 21.52 -15.44
C THR A 421 20.29 22.61 -14.98
N ALA A 422 20.80 23.79 -14.60
CA ALA A 422 19.95 24.94 -14.28
C ALA A 422 19.21 25.44 -15.54
N LEU A 423 19.88 25.47 -16.69
CA LEU A 423 19.34 25.95 -17.97
C LEU A 423 18.16 25.09 -18.45
N ALA A 424 18.17 23.78 -18.21
CA ALA A 424 17.03 22.91 -18.51
C ALA A 424 15.70 23.44 -17.95
N LYS A 425 15.72 24.19 -16.83
CA LYS A 425 14.51 24.75 -16.19
C LYS A 425 14.02 26.08 -16.80
N VAL A 426 14.71 26.66 -17.79
CA VAL A 426 14.31 27.92 -18.46
C VAL A 426 13.61 27.73 -19.79
N ALA A 427 13.43 26.48 -20.25
CA ALA A 427 12.89 26.19 -21.58
C ALA A 427 11.65 27.01 -21.99
N PRO A 428 10.63 27.26 -21.12
CA PRO A 428 9.47 28.08 -21.49
C PRO A 428 9.78 29.52 -21.91
N LEU A 429 10.92 30.08 -21.51
CA LEU A 429 11.30 31.49 -21.72
C LEU A 429 12.24 31.69 -22.92
N LEU A 430 12.63 30.62 -23.61
CA LEU A 430 13.48 30.71 -24.80
C LEU A 430 12.73 31.31 -25.99
N THR A 431 13.46 32.01 -26.86
CA THR A 431 12.94 32.65 -28.08
C THR A 431 13.76 32.23 -29.29
N ALA A 432 13.36 32.61 -30.50
CA ALA A 432 14.13 32.31 -31.70
C ALA A 432 15.57 32.83 -31.63
N ASP A 433 15.77 34.01 -31.02
CA ASP A 433 17.07 34.69 -30.92
C ASP A 433 18.07 33.94 -30.04
N THR A 434 17.61 33.08 -29.12
CA THR A 434 18.50 32.31 -28.25
C THR A 434 19.06 31.05 -28.91
N ALA A 435 18.50 30.61 -30.05
CA ALA A 435 18.87 29.36 -30.71
C ALA A 435 20.34 29.31 -31.14
N ALA A 436 20.90 30.43 -31.63
CA ALA A 436 22.30 30.49 -32.06
C ALA A 436 23.25 30.30 -30.87
N GLY A 437 22.99 30.99 -29.75
CA GLY A 437 23.77 30.84 -28.52
C GLY A 437 23.65 29.44 -27.93
N LEU A 438 22.45 28.85 -27.95
CA LEU A 438 22.25 27.46 -27.52
C LEU A 438 22.99 26.46 -28.42
N THR A 439 23.06 26.70 -29.74
CA THR A 439 23.80 25.85 -30.68
C THR A 439 25.29 25.86 -30.36
N GLN A 440 25.84 27.05 -30.11
CA GLN A 440 27.23 27.18 -29.68
C GLN A 440 27.48 26.47 -28.35
N LEU A 441 26.62 26.66 -27.34
CA LEU A 441 26.72 25.98 -26.05
C LEU A 441 26.70 24.45 -26.16
N THR A 442 25.79 23.91 -26.97
CA THR A 442 25.73 22.46 -27.23
C THR A 442 27.03 21.97 -27.87
N THR A 443 27.50 22.67 -28.90
CA THR A 443 28.71 22.30 -29.65
C THR A 443 29.94 22.32 -28.73
N ASP A 444 30.14 23.42 -28.00
CA ASP A 444 31.25 23.58 -27.05
C ASP A 444 31.23 22.52 -25.94
N ALA A 445 30.03 22.12 -25.48
CA ALA A 445 29.89 21.10 -24.44
C ALA A 445 30.12 19.67 -24.97
N VAL A 446 29.73 19.37 -26.20
CA VAL A 446 29.91 18.03 -26.82
C VAL A 446 31.35 17.83 -27.31
N ASP A 447 31.99 18.87 -27.84
CA ASP A 447 33.38 18.83 -28.32
C ASP A 447 34.40 18.81 -27.18
N ALA A 448 33.97 19.09 -25.95
CA ALA A 448 34.83 19.07 -24.79
C ALA A 448 35.30 17.65 -24.44
N ARG A 449 36.61 17.47 -24.29
CA ARG A 449 37.22 16.17 -23.95
C ARG A 449 36.74 15.59 -22.62
N ASP A 450 36.39 16.44 -21.66
CA ASP A 450 35.93 16.08 -20.32
C ASP A 450 34.39 16.05 -20.18
N ALA A 451 33.63 16.11 -21.27
CA ALA A 451 32.16 16.08 -21.24
C ALA A 451 31.61 14.83 -20.51
N SER A 452 30.84 15.05 -19.44
CA SER A 452 30.25 13.96 -18.66
C SER A 452 28.85 13.54 -19.11
N ALA A 453 28.41 12.38 -18.60
CA ALA A 453 27.03 11.92 -18.74
C ALA A 453 26.00 12.90 -18.14
N THR A 454 26.39 13.68 -17.13
CA THR A 454 25.53 14.70 -16.51
C THR A 454 25.30 15.86 -17.48
N THR A 455 26.36 16.34 -18.15
CA THR A 455 26.30 17.38 -19.17
C THR A 455 25.41 16.96 -20.35
N THR A 456 25.61 15.75 -20.89
CA THR A 456 24.80 15.23 -22.00
C THR A 456 23.32 15.02 -21.61
N THR A 457 23.06 14.55 -20.38
CA THR A 457 21.69 14.41 -19.85
C THR A 457 20.99 15.75 -19.68
N ALA A 458 21.70 16.78 -19.20
CA ALA A 458 21.15 18.12 -19.05
C ALA A 458 20.76 18.74 -20.41
N LEU A 459 21.62 18.61 -21.42
CA LEU A 459 21.36 19.06 -22.79
C LEU A 459 20.17 18.30 -23.42
N SER A 460 20.12 16.98 -23.27
CA SER A 460 18.99 16.17 -23.75
C SER A 460 17.67 16.59 -23.09
N THR A 461 17.71 16.85 -21.78
CA THR A 461 16.54 17.32 -21.01
C THR A 461 16.06 18.68 -21.52
N LEU A 462 16.99 19.64 -21.72
CA LEU A 462 16.67 20.95 -22.25
C LEU A 462 16.10 20.87 -23.67
N ALA A 463 16.70 20.07 -24.56
CA ALA A 463 16.21 19.87 -25.92
C ALA A 463 14.77 19.32 -25.93
N ALA A 464 14.48 18.34 -25.07
CA ALA A 464 13.14 17.80 -24.92
C ALA A 464 12.13 18.84 -24.41
N ASP A 465 12.51 19.67 -23.44
CA ASP A 465 11.65 20.73 -22.93
C ASP A 465 11.47 21.87 -23.94
N VAL A 466 12.46 22.15 -24.79
CA VAL A 466 12.29 23.08 -25.92
C VAL A 466 11.29 22.54 -26.94
N LEU A 467 11.34 21.25 -27.27
CA LEU A 467 10.31 20.63 -28.11
C LEU A 467 8.93 20.68 -27.44
N GLN A 468 8.84 20.63 -26.11
CA GLN A 468 7.56 20.80 -25.40
C GLN A 468 6.94 22.17 -25.65
N HIS A 469 7.75 23.22 -25.45
CA HIS A 469 7.26 24.59 -25.36
C HIS A 469 7.28 25.31 -26.71
N HIS A 470 8.22 24.97 -27.60
CA HIS A 470 8.60 25.77 -28.77
C HIS A 470 8.70 24.97 -30.06
N VAL A 471 8.00 23.84 -30.18
CA VAL A 471 8.04 23.01 -31.41
C VAL A 471 7.65 23.78 -32.69
N THR A 472 6.86 24.85 -32.54
CA THR A 472 6.40 25.70 -33.65
C THR A 472 7.38 26.81 -34.01
N VAL A 473 8.45 27.02 -33.22
CA VAL A 473 9.50 28.01 -33.48
C VAL A 473 10.64 27.30 -34.23
N PRO A 474 10.83 27.54 -35.54
CA PRO A 474 11.74 26.76 -36.38
C PRO A 474 13.18 26.67 -35.83
N GLN A 475 13.74 27.78 -35.38
CA GLN A 475 15.12 27.89 -34.91
C GLN A 475 15.36 27.05 -33.65
N LEU A 476 14.46 27.15 -32.65
CA LEU A 476 14.55 26.39 -31.41
C LEU A 476 14.29 24.90 -31.62
N ARG A 477 13.35 24.58 -32.51
CA ARG A 477 13.10 23.20 -32.93
C ARG A 477 14.36 22.62 -33.58
N GLU A 478 14.96 23.32 -34.53
CA GLU A 478 16.18 22.86 -35.23
C GLU A 478 17.35 22.68 -34.26
N TRP A 479 17.55 23.62 -33.35
CA TRP A 479 18.52 23.48 -32.26
C TRP A 479 18.28 22.24 -31.40
N ALA A 480 17.03 21.99 -30.98
CA ALA A 480 16.72 20.85 -30.12
C ALA A 480 16.99 19.51 -30.82
N LEU A 481 16.66 19.41 -32.10
CA LEU A 481 16.92 18.20 -32.91
C LEU A 481 18.43 18.00 -33.13
N LEU A 482 19.17 19.07 -33.44
CA LEU A 482 20.63 19.04 -33.54
C LEU A 482 21.28 18.63 -32.21
N THR A 483 20.78 19.17 -31.09
CA THR A 483 21.31 18.83 -29.76
C THR A 483 21.09 17.36 -29.42
N ILE A 484 19.91 16.82 -29.72
CA ILE A 484 19.64 15.38 -29.58
C ILE A 484 20.62 14.57 -30.44
N ASP A 485 20.90 14.98 -31.67
CA ASP A 485 21.87 14.29 -32.55
C ASP A 485 23.30 14.31 -31.97
N LEU A 486 23.78 15.48 -31.56
CA LEU A 486 25.13 15.67 -31.02
C LEU A 486 25.36 14.92 -29.69
N VAL A 487 24.39 14.93 -28.77
CA VAL A 487 24.54 14.17 -27.50
C VAL A 487 24.37 12.66 -27.70
N SER A 488 23.78 12.24 -28.82
CA SER A 488 23.56 10.82 -29.14
C SER A 488 24.70 10.17 -29.92
N THR A 489 25.58 10.96 -30.54
CA THR A 489 26.64 10.44 -31.42
C THR A 489 27.73 9.67 -30.68
N GLY A 490 27.88 9.87 -29.36
CA GLY A 490 28.77 9.11 -28.47
C GLY A 490 28.10 8.05 -27.58
N ALA A 491 26.76 8.03 -27.49
CA ALA A 491 26.01 7.08 -26.66
C ALA A 491 25.39 5.95 -27.50
N SER A 492 25.39 4.71 -27.01
CA SER A 492 24.77 3.59 -27.74
C SER A 492 23.24 3.72 -27.89
N VAL A 493 22.58 4.50 -27.02
CA VAL A 493 21.14 4.82 -27.05
C VAL A 493 20.87 6.22 -26.49
N PRO A 494 20.10 7.11 -27.18
CA PRO A 494 19.69 8.39 -26.63
C PRO A 494 18.74 8.24 -25.44
N VAL A 495 18.95 8.99 -24.37
CA VAL A 495 17.94 9.16 -23.31
C VAL A 495 16.99 10.28 -23.73
N LEU A 496 15.84 9.91 -24.30
CA LEU A 496 14.76 10.84 -24.61
C LEU A 496 13.75 10.89 -23.46
N ARG A 497 13.19 12.07 -23.17
CA ARG A 497 12.04 12.19 -22.27
C ARG A 497 10.79 11.55 -22.88
N ARG A 498 9.80 11.30 -22.03
CA ARG A 498 8.45 10.85 -22.43
C ARG A 498 7.67 11.93 -23.18
N PHE A 499 7.98 12.12 -24.46
CA PHE A 499 7.24 12.99 -25.38
C PHE A 499 5.72 12.78 -25.34
N ASP A 500 5.24 11.57 -25.04
CA ASP A 500 3.82 11.28 -24.88
C ASP A 500 3.14 11.98 -23.69
N THR A 501 3.92 12.41 -22.70
CA THR A 501 3.46 13.20 -21.54
C THR A 501 3.74 14.69 -21.68
N VAL A 502 4.71 15.04 -22.52
CA VAL A 502 5.30 16.37 -22.63
C VAL A 502 4.67 17.13 -23.81
N LEU A 503 4.60 16.52 -25.00
CA LEU A 503 4.05 17.15 -26.21
C LEU A 503 2.52 17.26 -26.16
N ARG A 504 1.97 18.32 -26.78
CA ARG A 504 0.52 18.42 -27.05
C ARG A 504 0.12 17.40 -28.11
N ARG A 505 -1.14 16.95 -28.08
CA ARG A 505 -1.65 15.97 -29.07
C ARG A 505 -1.51 16.55 -30.48
N GLY A 506 -1.00 15.74 -31.42
CA GLY A 506 -0.72 16.13 -32.81
C GLY A 506 0.71 16.63 -33.06
N GLN A 507 1.43 17.11 -32.04
CA GLN A 507 2.83 17.54 -32.22
C GLN A 507 3.78 16.36 -32.42
N GLU A 508 3.40 15.15 -31.99
CA GLU A 508 4.15 13.92 -32.26
C GLU A 508 4.42 13.69 -33.75
N THR A 509 3.49 14.06 -34.64
CA THR A 509 3.64 13.93 -36.08
C THR A 509 4.74 14.85 -36.60
N LEU A 510 4.73 16.12 -36.18
CA LEU A 510 5.73 17.11 -36.60
C LEU A 510 7.14 16.72 -36.13
N VAL A 511 7.27 16.27 -34.87
CA VAL A 511 8.54 15.81 -34.31
C VAL A 511 9.05 14.58 -35.08
N PHE A 512 8.18 13.62 -35.36
CA PHE A 512 8.55 12.43 -36.10
C PHE A 512 8.91 12.72 -37.56
N GLU A 513 8.17 13.57 -38.28
CA GLU A 513 8.49 13.95 -39.66
C GLU A 513 9.89 14.54 -39.80
N ARG A 514 10.31 15.37 -38.82
CA ARG A 514 11.64 15.97 -38.80
C ARG A 514 12.74 15.00 -38.37
N LEU A 515 12.45 14.09 -37.43
CA LEU A 515 13.38 13.04 -37.00
C LEU A 515 13.44 11.85 -37.96
N ARG A 516 12.52 11.73 -38.92
CA ARG A 516 12.43 10.55 -39.81
C ARG A 516 13.72 10.30 -40.56
N GLY A 517 14.24 11.32 -41.25
CA GLY A 517 15.48 11.20 -42.03
C GLY A 517 16.67 10.80 -41.14
N TRP A 518 16.69 11.28 -39.90
CA TRP A 518 17.70 10.90 -38.92
C TRP A 518 17.58 9.45 -38.46
N VAL A 519 16.36 8.99 -38.14
CA VAL A 519 16.09 7.58 -37.80
C VAL A 519 16.44 6.67 -38.97
N GLU A 520 16.07 7.03 -40.20
CA GLU A 520 16.38 6.29 -41.42
C GLU A 520 17.89 6.22 -41.68
N ALA A 521 18.61 7.34 -41.54
CA ALA A 521 20.06 7.37 -41.66
C ALA A 521 20.75 6.57 -40.54
N GLY A 522 20.19 6.53 -39.34
CA GLY A 522 20.65 5.67 -38.24
C GLY A 522 20.48 4.18 -38.56
N ILE A 523 19.30 3.80 -39.06
CA ILE A 523 19.00 2.44 -39.51
C ILE A 523 19.94 2.02 -40.65
N ALA A 524 20.20 2.89 -41.63
CA ALA A 524 21.12 2.63 -42.74
C ALA A 524 22.57 2.35 -42.26
N ARG A 525 22.97 2.91 -41.11
CA ARG A 525 24.26 2.65 -40.45
C ARG A 525 24.22 1.50 -39.44
N GLY A 526 23.13 0.72 -39.39
CA GLY A 526 22.94 -0.39 -38.47
C GLY A 526 22.62 0.01 -37.02
N ARG A 527 22.28 1.28 -36.75
CA ARG A 527 22.01 1.83 -35.40
C ARG A 527 20.51 2.00 -35.15
N SER A 528 19.79 0.91 -34.93
CA SER A 528 18.33 0.93 -34.68
C SER A 528 17.91 1.45 -33.29
N GLY A 529 18.85 1.70 -32.38
CA GLY A 529 18.56 2.24 -31.04
C GLY A 529 17.76 3.56 -31.08
N LEU A 530 17.98 4.38 -32.10
CA LEU A 530 17.28 5.65 -32.31
C LEU A 530 15.77 5.47 -32.56
N LEU A 531 15.42 4.47 -33.37
CA LEU A 531 14.03 4.11 -33.65
C LEU A 531 13.30 3.71 -32.36
N PHE A 532 13.95 2.90 -31.53
CA PHE A 532 13.39 2.40 -30.28
C PHE A 532 13.27 3.49 -29.21
N ALA A 533 14.29 4.34 -29.07
CA ALA A 533 14.25 5.49 -28.17
C ALA A 533 13.09 6.43 -28.52
N LEU A 534 12.90 6.74 -29.81
CA LEU A 534 11.81 7.59 -30.26
C LEU A 534 10.44 6.96 -30.03
N THR A 535 10.30 5.65 -30.27
CA THR A 535 9.03 4.94 -30.03
C THR A 535 8.69 4.92 -28.54
N HIS A 536 9.67 4.67 -27.67
CA HIS A 536 9.47 4.75 -26.22
C HIS A 536 9.10 6.17 -25.76
N ALA A 537 9.78 7.20 -26.29
CA ALA A 537 9.47 8.59 -25.99
C ALA A 537 8.02 8.95 -26.37
N LEU A 538 7.55 8.49 -27.53
CA LEU A 538 6.19 8.73 -28.04
C LEU A 538 5.12 7.81 -27.42
N GLY A 539 5.51 6.78 -26.68
CA GLY A 539 4.62 5.87 -25.96
C GLY A 539 3.43 5.39 -26.81
N LYS A 540 2.22 5.41 -26.24
CA LYS A 540 0.99 4.98 -26.93
C LYS A 540 0.61 5.87 -28.13
N ARG A 541 1.20 7.05 -28.28
CA ARG A 541 0.96 7.93 -29.43
C ARG A 541 1.68 7.42 -30.68
N ALA A 542 2.79 6.69 -30.52
CA ALA A 542 3.52 6.05 -31.62
C ALA A 542 2.65 5.11 -32.45
N TRP A 543 1.62 4.49 -31.84
CA TRP A 543 0.67 3.60 -32.52
C TRP A 543 -0.09 4.29 -33.66
N ARG A 544 -0.21 5.62 -33.62
CA ARG A 544 -0.96 6.43 -34.60
C ARG A 544 -0.11 7.02 -35.72
N LEU A 545 1.19 6.71 -35.77
CA LEU A 545 2.13 7.23 -36.77
C LEU A 545 2.47 6.12 -37.79
N PRO A 546 1.79 6.04 -38.96
CA PRO A 546 1.95 4.92 -39.88
C PRO A 546 3.39 4.72 -40.33
N GLN A 547 4.11 5.80 -40.68
CA GLN A 547 5.48 5.66 -41.20
C GLN A 547 6.48 5.27 -40.10
N LEU A 548 6.18 5.55 -38.82
CA LEU A 548 6.97 5.01 -37.70
C LEU A 548 6.71 3.51 -37.51
N GLN A 549 5.45 3.09 -37.67
CA GLN A 549 5.09 1.66 -37.67
C GLN A 549 5.73 0.92 -38.84
N ASP A 550 5.86 1.55 -40.02
CA ASP A 550 6.55 0.99 -41.18
C ASP A 550 8.05 0.84 -40.93
N LEU A 551 8.68 1.79 -40.25
CA LEU A 551 10.08 1.68 -39.82
C LEU A 551 10.30 0.53 -38.83
N LEU A 552 9.41 0.39 -37.84
CA LEU A 552 9.43 -0.75 -36.91
C LEU A 552 9.26 -2.06 -37.68
N ARG A 553 8.33 -2.11 -38.64
CA ARG A 553 8.12 -3.30 -39.47
C ARG A 553 9.33 -3.67 -40.34
N ARG A 554 10.00 -2.68 -40.93
CA ARG A 554 11.26 -2.88 -41.67
C ARG A 554 12.37 -3.42 -40.76
N ALA A 555 12.43 -2.98 -39.50
CA ALA A 555 13.42 -3.46 -38.53
C ALA A 555 13.20 -4.93 -38.07
N ILE A 556 12.12 -5.57 -38.47
CA ILE A 556 11.81 -6.99 -38.20
C ILE A 556 12.41 -7.93 -39.27
N ASP A 557 12.86 -7.39 -40.41
CA ASP A 557 13.37 -8.17 -41.54
C ASP A 557 14.37 -9.27 -41.13
N SER A 558 14.34 -10.39 -41.84
CA SER A 558 15.26 -11.53 -41.76
C SER A 558 16.74 -11.13 -41.63
N GLN A 559 17.17 -10.04 -42.26
CA GLN A 559 18.57 -9.60 -42.27
C GLN A 559 19.00 -8.77 -41.04
N ALA A 560 18.07 -8.33 -40.19
CA ALA A 560 18.42 -7.54 -39.01
C ALA A 560 19.06 -8.40 -37.90
N LEU A 561 19.79 -7.77 -36.96
CA LEU A 561 20.31 -8.49 -35.79
C LEU A 561 19.16 -9.04 -34.91
N PRO A 562 19.30 -10.23 -34.29
CA PRO A 562 18.24 -10.81 -33.45
C PRO A 562 17.81 -9.91 -32.28
N SER A 563 18.74 -9.16 -31.67
CA SER A 563 18.42 -8.20 -30.60
C SER A 563 17.54 -7.05 -31.11
N VAL A 564 17.86 -6.50 -32.27
CA VAL A 564 17.11 -5.42 -32.93
C VAL A 564 15.70 -5.89 -33.29
N ALA A 565 15.58 -7.03 -33.97
CA ALA A 565 14.28 -7.53 -34.37
C ALA A 565 13.40 -7.90 -33.17
N ARG A 566 13.97 -8.43 -32.08
CA ARG A 566 13.20 -8.72 -30.85
C ARG A 566 12.59 -7.44 -30.27
N THR A 567 13.36 -6.36 -30.15
CA THR A 567 12.84 -5.07 -29.66
C THR A 567 11.82 -4.47 -30.62
N ALA A 568 12.06 -4.54 -31.93
CA ALA A 568 11.12 -4.06 -32.95
C ALA A 568 9.78 -4.82 -32.91
N ILE A 569 9.80 -6.15 -32.79
CA ILE A 569 8.59 -6.98 -32.64
C ILE A 569 7.81 -6.57 -31.40
N GLY A 570 8.47 -6.45 -30.24
CA GLY A 570 7.82 -6.03 -29.00
C GLY A 570 7.10 -4.67 -29.14
N LEU A 571 7.78 -3.67 -29.71
CA LEU A 571 7.21 -2.33 -29.93
C LEU A 571 6.12 -2.30 -31.00
N TRP A 572 6.26 -3.09 -32.06
CA TRP A 572 5.28 -3.13 -33.16
C TRP A 572 4.00 -3.89 -32.77
N LEU A 573 4.09 -4.86 -31.87
CA LEU A 573 2.96 -5.59 -31.32
C LEU A 573 2.29 -4.88 -30.14
N ASP A 574 2.82 -3.74 -29.68
CA ASP A 574 2.33 -3.07 -28.46
C ASP A 574 0.87 -2.60 -28.59
N ASP A 575 0.40 -2.16 -29.77
CA ASP A 575 -1.00 -1.78 -30.00
C ASP A 575 -1.95 -3.01 -29.94
N PRO A 576 -2.81 -3.13 -28.91
CA PRO A 576 -3.67 -4.30 -28.75
C PRO A 576 -4.69 -4.49 -29.88
N ARG A 577 -5.02 -3.45 -30.65
CA ARG A 577 -6.02 -3.52 -31.72
C ARG A 577 -5.53 -4.29 -32.94
N THR A 578 -4.29 -4.04 -33.35
CA THR A 578 -3.68 -4.63 -34.56
C THR A 578 -2.77 -5.82 -34.24
N ARG A 579 -2.38 -6.00 -32.96
CA ARG A 579 -1.51 -7.08 -32.48
C ARG A 579 -1.83 -8.46 -33.04
N SER A 580 -3.11 -8.85 -33.04
CA SER A 580 -3.51 -10.20 -33.47
C SER A 580 -3.29 -10.44 -34.97
N GLU A 581 -3.45 -9.43 -35.80
CA GLU A 581 -3.21 -9.53 -37.25
C GLU A 581 -1.71 -9.54 -37.53
N ARG A 582 -0.98 -8.60 -36.93
CA ARG A 582 0.48 -8.43 -37.07
C ARG A 582 1.29 -9.65 -36.66
N VAL A 583 0.82 -10.44 -35.68
CA VAL A 583 1.52 -11.66 -35.26
C VAL A 583 1.65 -12.70 -36.38
N ALA A 584 0.65 -12.84 -37.27
CA ALA A 584 0.80 -13.73 -38.42
C ALA A 584 1.93 -13.27 -39.34
N GLU A 585 1.98 -11.96 -39.60
CA GLU A 585 3.01 -11.36 -40.44
C GLU A 585 4.42 -11.52 -39.83
N VAL A 586 4.56 -11.38 -38.50
CA VAL A 586 5.84 -11.67 -37.81
C VAL A 586 6.30 -13.11 -38.06
N LEU A 587 5.38 -14.08 -37.97
CA LEU A 587 5.71 -15.50 -38.20
C LEU A 587 5.97 -15.85 -39.67
N ASP A 588 5.42 -15.08 -40.60
CA ASP A 588 5.71 -15.21 -42.03
C ASP A 588 7.12 -14.73 -42.38
N VAL A 589 7.59 -13.68 -41.69
CA VAL A 589 8.98 -13.22 -41.79
C VAL A 589 9.95 -14.21 -41.15
N ASP A 590 9.67 -14.63 -39.91
CA ASP A 590 10.51 -15.58 -39.18
C ASP A 590 9.67 -16.46 -38.26
N PRO A 591 9.49 -17.76 -38.58
CA PRO A 591 8.75 -18.68 -37.73
C PRO A 591 9.32 -18.84 -36.30
N THR A 592 10.62 -18.56 -36.09
CA THR A 592 11.24 -18.63 -34.77
C THR A 592 10.87 -17.48 -33.85
N ALA A 593 10.25 -16.42 -34.38
CA ALA A 593 9.72 -15.30 -33.57
C ALA A 593 8.64 -15.75 -32.58
N VAL A 594 8.07 -16.94 -32.75
CA VAL A 594 7.21 -17.59 -31.75
C VAL A 594 7.87 -17.67 -30.35
N THR A 595 9.20 -17.66 -30.26
CA THR A 595 9.93 -17.69 -28.97
C THR A 595 9.84 -16.39 -28.17
N ILE A 596 9.35 -15.31 -28.79
CA ILE A 596 9.15 -14.02 -28.16
C ILE A 596 7.86 -14.06 -27.31
N PRO A 597 7.91 -13.72 -26.00
CA PRO A 597 6.76 -13.86 -25.09
C PRO A 597 5.47 -13.18 -25.59
N GLU A 598 5.57 -12.01 -26.19
CA GLU A 598 4.44 -11.23 -26.71
C GLU A 598 3.76 -11.93 -27.90
N VAL A 599 4.55 -12.55 -28.78
CA VAL A 599 4.07 -13.32 -29.93
C VAL A 599 3.34 -14.56 -29.43
N TRP A 600 4.00 -15.35 -28.57
CA TRP A 600 3.41 -16.54 -27.99
C TRP A 600 2.11 -16.25 -27.23
N ALA A 601 2.11 -15.25 -26.33
CA ALA A 601 0.92 -14.89 -25.56
C ALA A 601 -0.28 -14.49 -26.45
N THR A 602 -0.01 -13.83 -27.59
CA THR A 602 -1.04 -13.46 -28.57
C THR A 602 -1.59 -14.67 -29.31
N ILE A 603 -0.73 -15.59 -29.76
CA ILE A 603 -1.15 -16.86 -30.40
C ILE A 603 -2.05 -17.65 -29.44
N CYS A 604 -1.62 -17.80 -28.19
CA CYS A 604 -2.37 -18.48 -27.16
C CYS A 604 -3.76 -17.87 -26.91
N ALA A 605 -3.86 -16.55 -26.89
CA ALA A 605 -5.08 -15.84 -26.47
C ALA A 605 -6.07 -15.55 -27.60
N SER A 606 -5.58 -15.20 -28.80
CA SER A 606 -6.42 -14.67 -29.89
C SER A 606 -6.20 -15.32 -31.26
N ARG A 607 -4.98 -15.77 -31.59
CA ARG A 607 -4.64 -16.40 -32.89
C ARG A 607 -4.41 -17.91 -32.78
N THR A 608 -5.40 -18.61 -32.23
CA THR A 608 -5.35 -20.07 -32.03
C THR A 608 -5.27 -20.86 -33.34
N ASP A 609 -5.61 -20.25 -34.47
CA ASP A 609 -5.44 -20.80 -35.83
C ASP A 609 -3.96 -21.05 -36.18
N LEU A 610 -3.03 -20.29 -35.58
CA LEU A 610 -1.60 -20.40 -35.83
C LEU A 610 -0.92 -21.48 -34.97
N LEU A 611 -1.61 -22.04 -33.96
CA LEU A 611 -1.03 -23.04 -33.05
C LEU A 611 -0.54 -24.28 -33.79
N ASP A 612 -1.32 -24.78 -34.75
CA ASP A 612 -0.92 -25.96 -35.52
C ASP A 612 0.34 -25.72 -36.36
N ARG A 613 0.52 -24.49 -36.87
CA ARG A 613 1.72 -24.10 -37.60
C ARG A 613 2.96 -24.13 -36.68
N VAL A 614 2.85 -23.57 -35.47
CA VAL A 614 4.00 -23.40 -34.58
C VAL A 614 4.31 -24.64 -33.72
N LEU A 615 3.31 -25.49 -33.44
CA LEU A 615 3.51 -26.71 -32.65
C LEU A 615 3.94 -27.92 -33.50
N LYS A 616 3.72 -27.89 -34.82
CA LYS A 616 4.03 -29.03 -35.71
C LYS A 616 5.54 -29.32 -35.83
N ARG A 617 6.39 -28.30 -35.75
CA ARG A 617 7.86 -28.45 -35.90
C ARG A 617 8.58 -27.63 -34.83
N ARG A 618 9.74 -28.13 -34.39
CA ARG A 618 10.60 -27.39 -33.46
C ARG A 618 11.16 -26.15 -34.17
N PRO A 619 11.03 -24.94 -33.60
CA PRO A 619 11.66 -23.77 -34.20
C PRO A 619 13.18 -23.92 -34.11
N ARG A 620 13.86 -23.67 -35.23
CA ARG A 620 15.32 -23.61 -35.35
C ARG A 620 15.65 -22.40 -36.20
N GLY A 621 16.55 -21.55 -35.74
CA GLY A 621 16.92 -20.33 -36.45
C GLY A 621 17.13 -19.14 -35.53
N ARG A 622 16.92 -17.95 -36.07
CA ARG A 622 17.38 -16.65 -35.57
C ARG A 622 17.15 -16.36 -34.09
N PHE A 623 15.99 -16.74 -33.52
CA PHE A 623 15.64 -16.44 -32.13
C PHE A 623 15.77 -17.65 -31.18
N VAL A 624 16.41 -18.73 -31.63
CA VAL A 624 16.63 -19.96 -30.84
C VAL A 624 18.12 -20.24 -30.79
N GLU A 625 18.65 -20.42 -29.59
CA GLU A 625 20.06 -20.80 -29.42
C GLU A 625 20.34 -22.17 -30.07
N PRO A 626 21.47 -22.35 -30.77
CA PRO A 626 21.85 -23.63 -31.33
C PRO A 626 21.88 -24.73 -30.26
N GLY A 627 21.27 -25.88 -30.56
CA GLY A 627 21.17 -27.01 -29.62
C GLY A 627 20.05 -26.89 -28.57
N THR A 628 19.48 -25.70 -28.35
CA THR A 628 18.45 -25.50 -27.33
C THR A 628 17.08 -25.91 -27.83
N ARG A 629 16.41 -26.77 -27.06
CA ARG A 629 15.02 -27.17 -27.31
C ARG A 629 14.06 -26.13 -26.75
N TRP A 630 13.56 -25.25 -27.62
CA TRP A 630 12.52 -24.31 -27.20
C TRP A 630 11.16 -24.99 -27.09
N VAL A 631 10.54 -24.89 -25.92
CA VAL A 631 9.09 -25.06 -25.72
C VAL A 631 8.65 -23.91 -24.81
N PRO A 632 7.51 -23.25 -25.12
CA PRO A 632 7.02 -22.17 -24.29
C PRO A 632 6.76 -22.66 -22.87
N ALA A 633 7.25 -21.88 -21.90
CA ALA A 633 7.15 -22.28 -20.50
C ALA A 633 5.70 -22.34 -20.00
N TRP A 634 4.75 -21.59 -20.60
CA TRP A 634 3.38 -21.43 -20.10
C TRP A 634 2.40 -21.29 -21.27
N ALA A 635 1.29 -22.02 -21.28
CA ALA A 635 0.21 -21.88 -22.25
C ALA A 635 -0.94 -21.05 -21.68
N PHE A 636 -1.02 -19.76 -22.03
CA PHE A 636 -2.15 -18.93 -21.59
C PHE A 636 -3.43 -19.39 -22.28
N HIS A 637 -4.55 -19.43 -21.55
CA HIS A 637 -5.84 -19.75 -22.14
C HIS A 637 -5.90 -21.09 -22.92
N ALA A 638 -5.17 -22.12 -22.49
CA ALA A 638 -5.13 -23.42 -23.15
C ALA A 638 -6.54 -24.04 -23.30
N GLU A 639 -7.49 -23.68 -22.43
CA GLU A 639 -8.91 -24.07 -22.54
C GLU A 639 -9.59 -23.61 -23.84
N ARG A 640 -9.02 -22.63 -24.55
CA ARG A 640 -9.53 -22.14 -25.83
C ARG A 640 -9.03 -22.95 -27.02
N TRP A 641 -8.01 -23.78 -26.86
CA TRP A 641 -7.36 -24.49 -27.96
C TRP A 641 -8.17 -25.72 -28.38
N LEU A 642 -7.90 -26.22 -29.58
CA LEU A 642 -8.49 -27.49 -30.04
C LEU A 642 -7.83 -28.66 -29.32
N PRO A 643 -8.54 -29.78 -29.09
CA PRO A 643 -7.99 -30.94 -28.39
C PRO A 643 -6.66 -31.47 -28.97
N HIS A 644 -6.51 -31.47 -30.30
CA HIS A 644 -5.26 -31.89 -30.94
C HIS A 644 -4.11 -30.90 -30.72
N GLN A 645 -4.41 -29.60 -30.62
CA GLN A 645 -3.41 -28.57 -30.31
C GLN A 645 -2.91 -28.70 -28.87
N GLN A 646 -3.82 -28.98 -27.93
CA GLN A 646 -3.49 -29.28 -26.53
C GLN A 646 -2.60 -30.52 -26.44
N ALA A 647 -2.97 -31.61 -27.12
CA ALA A 647 -2.18 -32.85 -27.15
C ALA A 647 -0.77 -32.60 -27.69
N ARG A 648 -0.64 -31.94 -28.85
CA ARG A 648 0.67 -31.61 -29.46
C ARG A 648 1.57 -30.80 -28.54
N PHE A 649 1.02 -29.83 -27.81
CA PHE A 649 1.80 -29.04 -26.87
C PHE A 649 2.28 -29.89 -25.68
N VAL A 650 1.42 -30.77 -25.15
CA VAL A 650 1.79 -31.71 -24.08
C VAL A 650 2.84 -32.71 -24.55
N ASP A 651 2.75 -33.24 -25.77
CA ASP A 651 3.77 -34.12 -26.36
C ASP A 651 5.14 -33.44 -26.42
N GLN A 652 5.18 -32.13 -26.72
CA GLN A 652 6.43 -31.37 -26.70
C GLN A 652 7.01 -31.21 -25.30
N LEU A 653 6.17 -30.98 -24.29
CA LEU A 653 6.58 -30.88 -22.89
C LEU A 653 7.07 -32.22 -22.32
N GLU A 654 6.41 -33.32 -22.68
CA GLU A 654 6.83 -34.68 -22.30
C GLU A 654 8.25 -34.96 -22.79
N LEU A 655 8.57 -34.55 -24.02
CA LEU A 655 9.90 -34.71 -24.56
C LEU A 655 10.96 -33.81 -23.89
N ILE A 656 10.58 -32.73 -23.19
CA ILE A 656 11.51 -31.98 -22.33
C ILE A 656 11.73 -32.73 -21.02
N ILE A 657 10.65 -33.26 -20.43
CA ILE A 657 10.73 -33.95 -19.14
C ILE A 657 11.60 -35.21 -19.26
N ALA A 658 11.51 -35.92 -20.39
CA ALA A 658 12.31 -37.11 -20.68
C ALA A 658 13.80 -36.81 -20.99
N ASP A 659 14.17 -35.55 -21.25
CA ASP A 659 15.51 -35.17 -21.69
C ASP A 659 16.43 -34.91 -20.48
N THR A 660 17.14 -35.96 -20.05
CA THR A 660 18.04 -35.90 -18.88
C THR A 660 19.27 -35.00 -19.05
N GLU A 661 19.57 -34.55 -20.28
CA GLU A 661 20.62 -33.55 -20.52
C GLU A 661 20.19 -32.15 -20.07
N LEU A 662 18.88 -31.90 -19.95
CA LEU A 662 18.32 -30.63 -19.48
C LEU A 662 18.32 -30.52 -17.95
N GLY A 663 18.61 -29.31 -17.47
CA GLY A 663 18.61 -29.00 -16.04
C GLY A 663 17.26 -29.31 -15.38
N VAL A 664 17.29 -29.85 -14.16
CA VAL A 664 16.09 -30.28 -13.41
C VAL A 664 15.03 -29.17 -13.29
N TRP A 665 15.44 -27.91 -13.19
CA TRP A 665 14.54 -26.76 -13.12
C TRP A 665 13.72 -26.55 -14.40
N GLN A 666 14.30 -26.79 -15.58
CA GLN A 666 13.61 -26.68 -16.86
C GLN A 666 12.57 -27.80 -17.00
N ARG A 667 12.93 -29.03 -16.63
CA ARG A 667 12.03 -30.19 -16.61
C ARG A 667 10.88 -30.00 -15.62
N ALA A 668 11.17 -29.51 -14.42
CA ALA A 668 10.15 -29.15 -13.43
C ALA A 668 9.22 -28.03 -13.91
N ALA A 669 9.74 -27.05 -14.67
CA ALA A 669 8.92 -26.01 -15.28
C ALA A 669 7.97 -26.58 -16.36
N ALA A 670 8.43 -27.55 -17.16
CA ALA A 670 7.60 -28.22 -18.15
C ALA A 670 6.42 -28.99 -17.52
N ILE A 671 6.63 -29.63 -16.36
CA ILE A 671 5.53 -30.24 -15.58
C ILE A 671 4.50 -29.19 -15.15
N ARG A 672 4.94 -28.06 -14.62
CA ARG A 672 4.04 -26.96 -14.22
C ARG A 672 3.29 -26.38 -15.41
N ALA A 673 3.94 -26.27 -16.56
CA ALA A 673 3.34 -25.82 -17.82
C ALA A 673 2.21 -26.75 -18.28
N ALA A 674 2.47 -28.07 -18.22
CA ALA A 674 1.53 -29.10 -18.64
C ALA A 674 0.23 -29.05 -17.82
N ALA A 675 0.32 -28.74 -16.52
CA ALA A 675 -0.83 -28.72 -15.63
C ALA A 675 -1.96 -27.82 -16.12
N GLY A 676 -1.65 -26.65 -16.68
CA GLY A 676 -2.67 -25.73 -17.20
C GLY A 676 -3.39 -26.20 -18.47
N VAL A 677 -2.98 -27.32 -19.06
CA VAL A 677 -3.55 -27.85 -20.31
C VAL A 677 -4.62 -28.91 -20.00
N PRO A 678 -5.89 -28.69 -20.40
CA PRO A 678 -6.97 -29.62 -20.08
C PRO A 678 -6.76 -31.04 -20.60
N GLY A 679 -7.14 -32.05 -19.80
CA GLY A 679 -7.11 -33.47 -20.20
C GLY A 679 -5.71 -34.07 -20.34
N ALA A 680 -5.01 -33.78 -21.45
CA ALA A 680 -3.69 -34.35 -21.74
C ALA A 680 -2.61 -33.90 -20.74
N GLY A 681 -2.66 -32.63 -20.33
CA GLY A 681 -1.72 -32.07 -19.36
C GLY A 681 -1.81 -32.74 -17.99
N ARG A 682 -3.03 -32.91 -17.49
CA ARG A 682 -3.31 -33.68 -16.26
C ARG A 682 -2.72 -35.08 -16.32
N LYS A 683 -2.96 -35.83 -17.41
CA LYS A 683 -2.42 -37.19 -17.59
C LYS A 683 -0.89 -37.21 -17.54
N LEU A 684 -0.23 -36.21 -18.13
CA LEU A 684 1.23 -36.09 -18.05
C LEU A 684 1.70 -35.85 -16.61
N VAL A 685 1.08 -34.90 -15.88
CA VAL A 685 1.47 -34.61 -14.49
C VAL A 685 1.31 -35.84 -13.59
N LEU A 686 0.21 -36.58 -13.71
CA LEU A 686 -0.05 -37.80 -12.92
C LEU A 686 1.02 -38.89 -13.09
N ARG A 687 1.66 -38.98 -14.27
CA ARG A 687 2.74 -39.96 -14.53
C ARG A 687 4.02 -39.68 -13.76
N HIS A 688 4.21 -38.45 -13.26
CA HIS A 688 5.45 -38.00 -12.62
C HIS A 688 5.37 -37.85 -11.10
N LEU A 689 4.25 -38.24 -10.46
CA LEU A 689 4.09 -38.09 -9.00
C LEU A 689 5.11 -38.89 -8.18
N ASP A 690 5.50 -40.06 -8.69
CA ASP A 690 6.45 -40.97 -8.05
C ASP A 690 7.82 -40.96 -8.73
N ALA A 691 8.15 -39.90 -9.48
CA ALA A 691 9.45 -39.77 -10.11
C ALA A 691 10.59 -39.92 -9.06
N PRO A 692 11.67 -40.66 -9.37
CA PRO A 692 12.77 -40.87 -8.44
C PRO A 692 13.49 -39.54 -8.12
N GLU A 693 13.52 -38.62 -9.08
CA GLU A 693 14.03 -37.27 -8.89
C GLU A 693 13.05 -36.41 -8.08
N VAL A 694 13.40 -36.10 -6.83
CA VAL A 694 12.56 -35.35 -5.89
C VAL A 694 12.00 -34.03 -6.48
N PRO A 695 12.78 -33.17 -7.15
CA PRO A 695 12.25 -31.91 -7.68
C PRO A 695 11.18 -32.10 -8.78
N ILE A 696 11.23 -33.22 -9.52
CA ILE A 696 10.26 -33.56 -10.57
C ILE A 696 8.95 -34.04 -9.93
N ALA A 697 9.04 -34.94 -8.95
CA ALA A 697 7.89 -35.41 -8.18
C ALA A 697 7.19 -34.27 -7.43
N GLU A 698 7.96 -33.40 -6.76
CA GLU A 698 7.41 -32.23 -6.05
C GLU A 698 6.80 -31.20 -7.00
N ALA A 699 7.41 -30.98 -8.18
CA ALA A 699 6.80 -30.15 -9.21
C ALA A 699 5.46 -30.72 -9.69
N ALA A 700 5.34 -32.04 -9.84
CA ALA A 700 4.09 -32.69 -10.23
C ALA A 700 3.01 -32.56 -9.16
N LEU A 701 3.34 -32.86 -7.90
CA LEU A 701 2.43 -32.72 -6.75
C LEU A 701 1.94 -31.27 -6.59
N GLY A 702 2.84 -30.29 -6.66
CA GLY A 702 2.49 -28.87 -6.57
C GLY A 702 1.67 -28.36 -7.77
N ALA A 703 1.74 -29.06 -8.91
CA ALA A 703 1.06 -28.70 -10.15
C ALA A 703 -0.38 -29.23 -10.24
N LEU A 704 -0.72 -30.35 -9.57
CA LEU A 704 -2.04 -31.00 -9.67
C LEU A 704 -3.22 -30.05 -9.44
N VAL A 705 -3.11 -29.12 -8.48
CA VAL A 705 -4.19 -28.17 -8.18
C VAL A 705 -4.47 -27.14 -9.29
N TRP A 706 -3.56 -27.02 -10.25
CA TRP A 706 -3.69 -26.14 -11.41
C TRP A 706 -4.20 -26.86 -12.65
N THR A 707 -4.49 -28.15 -12.54
CA THR A 707 -5.14 -28.93 -13.59
C THR A 707 -6.58 -28.49 -13.79
N ASP A 708 -7.19 -29.03 -14.84
CA ASP A 708 -8.60 -28.79 -15.16
C ASP A 708 -9.56 -29.61 -14.27
N ARG A 709 -9.05 -30.56 -13.48
CA ARG A 709 -9.80 -31.43 -12.54
C ARG A 709 -9.31 -31.34 -11.08
N PRO A 710 -9.18 -30.14 -10.48
CA PRO A 710 -8.70 -29.99 -9.10
C PRO A 710 -9.63 -30.67 -8.07
N ASP A 711 -10.88 -30.96 -8.45
CA ASP A 711 -11.87 -31.73 -7.68
C ASP A 711 -11.52 -33.22 -7.54
N GLU A 712 -10.78 -33.79 -8.50
CA GLU A 712 -10.34 -35.19 -8.46
C GLU A 712 -8.95 -35.37 -7.82
N GLU A 713 -8.17 -34.28 -7.68
CA GLU A 713 -6.78 -34.37 -7.22
C GLU A 713 -6.62 -34.50 -5.71
N LEU A 714 -7.64 -34.13 -4.93
CA LEU A 714 -7.53 -34.17 -3.48
C LEU A 714 -7.20 -35.59 -2.96
N PRO A 715 -7.95 -36.66 -3.29
CA PRO A 715 -7.58 -38.01 -2.87
C PRO A 715 -6.18 -38.43 -3.33
N VAL A 716 -5.78 -38.05 -4.56
CA VAL A 716 -4.46 -38.36 -5.12
C VAL A 716 -3.34 -37.76 -4.27
N LEU A 717 -3.50 -36.50 -3.85
CA LEU A 717 -2.55 -35.78 -3.02
C LEU A 717 -2.48 -36.35 -1.60
N LEU A 718 -3.61 -36.79 -1.04
CA LEU A 718 -3.68 -37.32 0.32
C LEU A 718 -3.02 -38.69 0.48
N ARG A 719 -2.81 -39.45 -0.60
CA ARG A 719 -1.99 -40.68 -0.59
C ARG A 719 -0.55 -40.46 -0.11
N TYR A 720 -0.06 -39.23 -0.15
CA TYR A 720 1.30 -38.87 0.27
C TYR A 720 1.36 -38.31 1.71
N ALA A 721 0.26 -38.36 2.46
CA ALA A 721 0.13 -37.70 3.76
C ALA A 721 1.03 -38.28 4.87
N ASP A 722 1.50 -39.51 4.72
CA ASP A 722 2.42 -40.21 5.62
C ASP A 722 3.90 -40.14 5.15
N SER A 723 4.16 -39.67 3.93
CA SER A 723 5.48 -39.66 3.30
C SER A 723 6.24 -38.34 3.43
N ASP A 724 7.51 -38.30 3.02
CA ASP A 724 8.32 -37.07 2.93
C ASP A 724 7.78 -36.05 1.92
N ARG A 725 7.01 -36.50 0.94
CA ARG A 725 6.37 -35.65 -0.06
C ARG A 725 5.16 -34.88 0.49
N ALA A 726 4.69 -35.19 1.70
CA ALA A 726 3.59 -34.51 2.37
C ALA A 726 3.75 -32.98 2.41
N ARG A 727 4.99 -32.48 2.56
CA ARG A 727 5.30 -31.04 2.64
C ARG A 727 4.82 -30.24 1.41
N VAL A 728 4.78 -30.86 0.23
CA VAL A 728 4.28 -30.26 -1.01
C VAL A 728 2.84 -30.71 -1.28
N ALA A 729 2.57 -32.01 -1.11
CA ALA A 729 1.26 -32.59 -1.40
C ALA A 729 0.14 -31.98 -0.56
N LEU A 730 0.34 -31.76 0.75
CA LEU A 730 -0.69 -31.21 1.63
C LEU A 730 -0.94 -29.72 1.37
N TYR A 731 0.09 -28.97 0.97
CA TYR A 731 -0.10 -27.59 0.57
C TYR A 731 -0.93 -27.48 -0.72
N ALA A 732 -0.70 -28.36 -1.69
CA ALA A 732 -1.54 -28.48 -2.87
C ALA A 732 -2.96 -28.98 -2.51
N ALA A 733 -3.08 -29.94 -1.58
CA ALA A 733 -4.35 -30.48 -1.11
C ALA A 733 -5.23 -29.40 -0.48
N GLY A 734 -4.66 -28.51 0.34
CA GLY A 734 -5.41 -27.40 0.93
C GLY A 734 -5.98 -26.43 -0.11
N ARG A 735 -5.32 -26.28 -1.27
CA ARG A 735 -5.83 -25.52 -2.40
C ARG A 735 -6.86 -26.31 -3.21
N ALA A 736 -6.71 -27.62 -3.36
CA ALA A 736 -7.63 -28.51 -4.07
C ALA A 736 -8.95 -28.68 -3.30
N ALA A 737 -8.90 -28.72 -1.97
CA ALA A 737 -10.05 -28.94 -1.09
C ALA A 737 -11.23 -27.99 -1.39
N ARG A 738 -10.97 -26.73 -1.72
CA ARG A 738 -12.03 -25.76 -2.06
C ARG A 738 -12.84 -26.12 -3.33
N HIS A 739 -12.34 -27.04 -4.14
CA HIS A 739 -12.98 -27.51 -5.39
C HIS A 739 -13.76 -28.83 -5.19
N VAL A 740 -13.71 -29.43 -4.01
CA VAL A 740 -14.42 -30.67 -3.67
C VAL A 740 -15.71 -30.35 -2.91
N ALA A 741 -16.74 -31.18 -3.10
CA ALA A 741 -18.00 -31.08 -2.37
C ALA A 741 -17.81 -31.35 -0.86
N PRO A 742 -18.51 -30.62 0.03
CA PRO A 742 -18.45 -30.83 1.49
C PRO A 742 -18.67 -32.28 1.94
N SER A 743 -19.63 -33.00 1.35
CA SER A 743 -19.91 -34.41 1.65
C SER A 743 -18.67 -35.29 1.49
N ARG A 744 -18.03 -35.20 0.32
CA ARG A 744 -16.80 -35.94 -0.01
C ARG A 744 -15.58 -35.44 0.76
N LEU A 745 -15.51 -34.15 1.07
CA LEU A 745 -14.42 -33.58 1.88
C LEU A 745 -14.41 -34.18 3.29
N ALA A 746 -15.60 -34.32 3.91
CA ALA A 746 -15.73 -34.88 5.24
C ALA A 746 -15.17 -36.31 5.30
N GLU A 747 -15.53 -37.15 4.34
CA GLU A 747 -15.07 -38.54 4.25
C GLU A 747 -13.54 -38.62 4.18
N VAL A 748 -12.94 -38.02 3.15
CA VAL A 748 -11.51 -38.22 2.85
C VAL A 748 -10.59 -37.52 3.87
N LEU A 749 -10.98 -36.37 4.41
CA LEU A 749 -10.13 -35.66 5.38
C LEU A 749 -10.26 -36.23 6.80
N SER A 750 -11.39 -36.85 7.14
CA SER A 750 -11.55 -37.51 8.45
C SER A 750 -10.60 -38.71 8.55
N GLU A 751 -10.45 -39.49 7.47
CA GLU A 751 -9.49 -40.59 7.39
C GLU A 751 -8.05 -40.10 7.62
N VAL A 752 -7.66 -38.97 7.03
CA VAL A 752 -6.31 -38.40 7.24
C VAL A 752 -6.13 -37.88 8.66
N LEU A 753 -7.18 -37.34 9.27
CA LEU A 753 -7.11 -36.80 10.64
C LEU A 753 -6.93 -37.89 11.70
N THR A 754 -7.62 -39.02 11.54
CA THR A 754 -7.64 -40.13 12.53
C THR A 754 -6.68 -41.26 12.18
N GLY A 755 -6.31 -41.42 10.91
CA GLY A 755 -5.45 -42.48 10.41
C GLY A 755 -3.94 -42.23 10.56
N PRO A 756 -3.11 -43.16 10.02
CA PRO A 756 -1.66 -43.11 10.11
C PRO A 756 -1.07 -42.11 9.12
N ALA A 757 -1.11 -40.81 9.45
CA ALA A 757 -0.52 -39.73 8.66
C ALA A 757 0.47 -38.89 9.48
N LYS A 758 1.36 -38.13 8.80
CA LYS A 758 2.27 -37.21 9.48
C LYS A 758 1.49 -36.16 10.28
N ILE A 759 2.05 -35.75 11.41
CA ILE A 759 1.46 -34.73 12.30
C ILE A 759 1.09 -33.45 11.50
N THR A 760 1.96 -33.01 10.59
CA THR A 760 1.70 -31.84 9.72
C THR A 760 0.49 -32.03 8.81
N SER A 761 0.29 -33.24 8.27
CA SER A 761 -0.86 -33.59 7.45
C SER A 761 -2.15 -33.64 8.25
N ARG A 762 -2.13 -34.25 9.45
CA ARG A 762 -3.26 -34.30 10.38
C ARG A 762 -3.71 -32.90 10.81
N LYS A 763 -2.75 -32.01 11.11
CA LYS A 763 -3.02 -30.59 11.43
C LYS A 763 -3.72 -29.87 10.29
N GLU A 764 -3.28 -30.09 9.05
CA GLU A 764 -3.89 -29.45 7.89
C GLU A 764 -5.28 -30.03 7.59
N ALA A 765 -5.47 -31.35 7.73
CA ALA A 765 -6.79 -31.98 7.60
C ALA A 765 -7.81 -31.37 8.58
N ALA A 766 -7.44 -31.17 9.85
CA ALA A 766 -8.30 -30.51 10.84
C ALA A 766 -8.72 -29.09 10.41
N ARG A 767 -7.78 -28.30 9.89
CA ARG A 767 -8.05 -26.93 9.40
C ARG A 767 -8.97 -26.93 8.19
N LEU A 768 -8.77 -27.85 7.25
CA LEU A 768 -9.58 -27.95 6.03
C LEU A 768 -10.99 -28.45 6.34
N LEU A 769 -11.15 -29.40 7.27
CA LEU A 769 -12.45 -29.86 7.76
C LEU A 769 -13.24 -28.71 8.40
N ALA A 770 -12.64 -27.97 9.32
CA ALA A 770 -13.32 -26.83 9.94
C ALA A 770 -13.68 -25.74 8.93
N ARG A 771 -12.85 -25.54 7.90
CA ARG A 771 -13.05 -24.47 6.92
C ARG A 771 -14.07 -24.78 5.84
N TYR A 772 -14.07 -26.01 5.32
CA TYR A 772 -14.87 -26.39 4.13
C TYR A 772 -15.86 -27.52 4.37
N GLY A 773 -15.76 -28.24 5.48
CA GLY A 773 -16.63 -29.38 5.80
C GLY A 773 -18.04 -28.97 6.24
N PRO A 774 -19.03 -29.88 6.12
CA PRO A 774 -20.39 -29.68 6.60
C PRO A 774 -20.46 -29.67 8.14
N PRO A 775 -21.53 -29.17 8.77
CA PRO A 775 -21.62 -29.07 10.24
C PRO A 775 -21.27 -30.33 11.05
N PRO A 776 -21.64 -31.56 10.61
CA PRO A 776 -21.33 -32.79 11.36
C PRO A 776 -19.84 -33.04 11.61
N VAL A 777 -18.93 -32.48 10.80
CA VAL A 777 -17.47 -32.66 11.00
C VAL A 777 -16.97 -32.13 12.33
N MET A 778 -17.75 -31.27 13.00
CA MET A 778 -17.39 -30.75 14.32
C MET A 778 -17.42 -31.84 15.40
N ALA A 779 -18.29 -32.84 15.27
CA ALA A 779 -18.25 -34.02 16.13
C ALA A 779 -16.97 -34.83 15.89
N THR A 780 -16.59 -35.04 14.62
CA THR A 780 -15.34 -35.72 14.27
C THR A 780 -14.09 -34.99 14.81
N LEU A 781 -14.07 -33.65 14.79
CA LEU A 781 -12.98 -32.88 15.39
C LEU A 781 -12.94 -33.03 16.92
N LEU A 782 -14.10 -33.10 17.58
CA LEU A 782 -14.19 -33.33 19.02
C LEU A 782 -13.70 -34.73 19.39
N ASP A 783 -14.13 -35.76 18.65
CA ASP A 783 -13.71 -37.14 18.86
C ASP A 783 -12.19 -37.29 18.67
N ALA A 784 -11.66 -36.71 17.59
CA ALA A 784 -10.22 -36.70 17.33
C ALA A 784 -9.43 -35.93 18.42
N TYR A 785 -10.00 -34.86 18.98
CA TYR A 785 -9.39 -34.10 20.07
C TYR A 785 -9.32 -34.91 21.37
N HIS A 786 -10.39 -35.61 21.73
CA HIS A 786 -10.45 -36.45 22.94
C HIS A 786 -9.68 -37.77 22.82
N HIS A 787 -9.37 -38.23 21.62
CA HIS A 787 -8.63 -39.47 21.43
C HIS A 787 -7.28 -39.41 22.20
N PRO A 788 -6.97 -40.39 23.07
CA PRO A 788 -5.78 -40.36 23.92
C PRO A 788 -4.46 -40.21 23.14
N ASP A 789 -4.36 -40.90 21.99
CA ASP A 789 -3.15 -40.91 21.17
C ASP A 789 -2.99 -39.71 20.22
N THR A 790 -3.89 -38.72 20.28
CA THR A 790 -3.77 -37.53 19.43
C THR A 790 -2.64 -36.63 19.91
N HIS A 791 -1.64 -36.43 19.05
CA HIS A 791 -0.47 -35.59 19.32
C HIS A 791 -0.86 -34.13 19.67
N ARG A 792 -0.14 -33.52 20.64
CA ARG A 792 -0.41 -32.15 21.14
C ARG A 792 -0.54 -31.08 20.05
N ASP A 793 0.32 -31.10 19.03
CA ASP A 793 0.24 -30.16 17.92
C ASP A 793 -1.01 -30.33 17.05
N VAL A 794 -1.55 -31.56 16.94
CA VAL A 794 -2.80 -31.83 16.23
C VAL A 794 -3.96 -31.29 17.05
N ARG A 795 -3.97 -31.53 18.37
CA ARG A 795 -4.96 -30.93 19.28
C ARG A 795 -4.94 -29.41 19.20
N ALA A 796 -3.77 -28.77 19.27
CA ALA A 796 -3.63 -27.33 19.10
C ALA A 796 -4.13 -26.83 17.73
N ALA A 797 -3.93 -27.59 16.65
CA ALA A 797 -4.49 -27.26 15.34
C ALA A 797 -6.02 -27.38 15.31
N ILE A 798 -6.60 -28.39 15.98
CA ILE A 798 -8.05 -28.52 16.16
C ILE A 798 -8.60 -27.33 16.94
N VAL A 799 -7.98 -26.95 18.08
CA VAL A 799 -8.33 -25.76 18.87
C VAL A 799 -8.32 -24.51 17.99
N SER A 800 -7.29 -24.31 17.17
CA SER A 800 -7.25 -23.17 16.25
C SER A 800 -8.34 -23.24 15.17
N ALA A 801 -8.71 -24.43 14.72
CA ALA A 801 -9.67 -24.65 13.64
C ALA A 801 -11.11 -24.40 14.11
N VAL A 802 -11.48 -24.86 15.32
CA VAL A 802 -12.85 -24.72 15.85
C VAL A 802 -13.26 -23.29 16.14
N ARG A 803 -12.31 -22.36 16.31
CA ARG A 803 -12.56 -20.92 16.39
C ARG A 803 -13.30 -20.35 15.18
N GLN A 804 -13.22 -21.03 14.03
CA GLN A 804 -13.93 -20.64 12.81
C GLN A 804 -15.43 -21.04 12.84
N ARG A 805 -15.88 -21.84 13.82
CA ARG A 805 -17.24 -22.42 13.89
C ARG A 805 -17.85 -22.41 15.31
N LEU A 806 -17.82 -21.25 15.96
CA LEU A 806 -18.31 -21.04 17.35
C LEU A 806 -19.82 -21.22 17.57
N GLN A 807 -20.59 -21.47 16.51
CA GLN A 807 -22.03 -21.77 16.59
C GLN A 807 -22.31 -23.17 17.15
N THR A 808 -21.30 -24.03 17.26
CA THR A 808 -21.45 -25.44 17.67
C THR A 808 -20.97 -25.66 19.10
N ASP A 809 -21.73 -26.44 19.88
CA ASP A 809 -21.35 -26.78 21.26
C ASP A 809 -20.01 -27.53 21.33
N ALA A 810 -19.74 -28.39 20.33
CA ALA A 810 -18.47 -29.10 20.20
C ALA A 810 -17.25 -28.15 20.19
N SER A 811 -17.37 -26.99 19.55
CA SER A 811 -16.30 -25.98 19.53
C SER A 811 -16.02 -25.43 20.91
N TRP A 812 -17.07 -25.12 21.68
CA TRP A 812 -16.94 -24.60 23.04
C TRP A 812 -16.40 -25.64 24.01
N THR A 813 -16.79 -26.90 23.89
CA THR A 813 -16.21 -28.00 24.67
C THR A 813 -14.71 -28.08 24.45
N ILE A 814 -14.24 -28.10 23.19
CA ILE A 814 -12.80 -28.11 22.87
C ILE A 814 -12.08 -26.90 23.46
N LEU A 815 -12.63 -25.69 23.29
CA LEU A 815 -12.00 -24.45 23.76
C LEU A 815 -11.87 -24.41 25.28
N ARG A 816 -12.90 -24.82 26.03
CA ARG A 816 -12.87 -24.87 27.50
C ARG A 816 -11.85 -25.89 28.00
N THR A 817 -11.81 -27.08 27.39
CA THR A 817 -10.82 -28.11 27.75
C THR A 817 -9.40 -27.65 27.43
N ALA A 818 -9.20 -26.94 26.31
CA ALA A 818 -7.89 -26.50 25.84
C ALA A 818 -7.20 -25.47 26.76
N VAL A 819 -7.96 -24.65 27.49
CA VAL A 819 -7.39 -23.69 28.48
C VAL A 819 -6.62 -24.42 29.59
N ASN A 820 -7.05 -25.63 29.93
CA ASN A 820 -6.39 -26.47 30.93
C ASN A 820 -5.44 -27.52 30.32
N GLY A 821 -5.36 -27.59 28.98
CA GLY A 821 -4.55 -28.55 28.23
C GLY A 821 -3.04 -28.23 28.18
N SER A 822 -2.36 -28.73 27.15
CA SER A 822 -0.93 -28.47 26.88
C SER A 822 -0.64 -27.00 26.57
N ARG A 823 0.64 -26.62 26.62
CA ARG A 823 1.08 -25.25 26.31
C ARG A 823 0.69 -24.82 24.88
N GLU A 824 0.73 -25.75 23.93
CA GLU A 824 0.36 -25.53 22.54
C GLU A 824 -1.15 -25.28 22.39
N GLU A 825 -1.99 -26.02 23.10
CA GLU A 825 -3.45 -25.84 23.12
C GLU A 825 -3.82 -24.48 23.73
N ARG A 826 -3.23 -24.12 24.88
CA ARG A 826 -3.44 -22.80 25.51
C ARG A 826 -3.03 -21.66 24.61
N ARG A 827 -1.88 -21.76 23.95
CA ARG A 827 -1.44 -20.77 22.96
C ARG A 827 -2.43 -20.65 21.80
N ALA A 828 -2.95 -21.78 21.31
CA ALA A 828 -3.97 -21.78 20.28
C ALA A 828 -5.29 -21.11 20.73
N VAL A 829 -5.65 -21.11 22.02
CA VAL A 829 -6.77 -20.29 22.54
C VAL A 829 -6.40 -18.80 22.54
N LEU A 830 -5.21 -18.47 23.04
CA LEU A 830 -4.72 -17.09 23.22
C LEU A 830 -4.44 -16.35 21.90
N ASP A 831 -4.14 -17.07 20.81
CA ASP A 831 -3.85 -16.47 19.50
C ASP A 831 -5.10 -15.83 18.81
N ALA A 832 -6.25 -15.76 19.49
CA ALA A 832 -7.48 -15.20 18.92
C ALA A 832 -7.53 -13.68 19.02
N ASP A 833 -7.76 -13.02 17.89
CA ASP A 833 -8.08 -11.59 17.84
C ASP A 833 -9.59 -11.40 18.12
N PRO A 834 -10.01 -10.60 19.13
CA PRO A 834 -11.41 -10.38 19.45
C PRO A 834 -12.27 -9.93 18.26
N TYR A 835 -11.68 -9.22 17.30
CA TYR A 835 -12.38 -8.71 16.11
C TYR A 835 -12.60 -9.78 15.04
N THR A 836 -11.94 -10.93 15.15
CA THR A 836 -12.23 -12.12 14.33
C THR A 836 -13.33 -13.00 14.94
N ILE A 837 -13.74 -12.69 16.18
CA ILE A 837 -14.80 -13.39 16.91
C ILE A 837 -16.13 -12.64 16.74
N PRO A 838 -17.25 -13.33 16.45
CA PRO A 838 -18.57 -12.71 16.39
C PRO A 838 -18.90 -11.97 17.69
N GLN A 839 -19.51 -10.78 17.60
CA GLN A 839 -19.77 -9.91 18.76
C GLN A 839 -20.49 -10.65 19.91
N ARG A 840 -21.49 -11.48 19.58
CA ARG A 840 -22.25 -12.31 20.54
C ARG A 840 -21.39 -13.28 21.37
N HIS A 841 -20.22 -13.68 20.89
CA HIS A 841 -19.34 -14.66 21.55
C HIS A 841 -18.15 -14.03 22.26
N ARG A 842 -17.91 -12.72 22.09
CA ARG A 842 -16.73 -12.05 22.68
C ARG A 842 -16.69 -12.11 24.21
N PRO A 843 -17.79 -11.86 24.95
CA PRO A 843 -17.76 -12.00 26.41
C PRO A 843 -17.41 -13.43 26.86
N THR A 844 -18.03 -14.44 26.24
CA THR A 844 -17.79 -15.85 26.55
C THR A 844 -16.36 -16.27 26.22
N TYR A 845 -15.81 -15.82 25.09
CA TYR A 845 -14.42 -16.10 24.74
C TYR A 845 -13.44 -15.35 25.64
N GLY A 846 -13.76 -14.12 26.04
CA GLY A 846 -12.98 -13.32 26.99
C GLY A 846 -12.81 -14.00 28.35
N ALA A 847 -13.80 -14.76 28.81
CA ALA A 847 -13.69 -15.57 30.03
C ALA A 847 -12.56 -16.62 29.94
N LEU A 848 -12.31 -17.20 28.76
CA LEU A 848 -11.19 -18.14 28.53
C LEU A 848 -9.83 -17.43 28.65
N ILE A 849 -9.75 -16.15 28.26
CA ILE A 849 -8.54 -15.33 28.40
C ILE A 849 -8.26 -15.05 29.89
N ILE A 850 -9.30 -14.77 30.68
CA ILE A 850 -9.19 -14.58 32.14
C ILE A 850 -8.72 -15.88 32.81
N GLU A 851 -9.32 -17.02 32.48
CA GLU A 851 -8.92 -18.33 33.03
C GLU A 851 -7.45 -18.64 32.70
N ALA A 852 -7.00 -18.35 31.47
CA ALA A 852 -5.60 -18.50 31.07
C ALA A 852 -4.61 -17.61 31.86
N CYS A 853 -5.06 -16.50 32.45
CA CYS A 853 -4.23 -15.65 33.32
C CYS A 853 -3.98 -16.27 34.70
N GLN A 854 -4.78 -17.27 35.10
CA GLN A 854 -4.69 -17.94 36.41
C GLN A 854 -3.87 -19.24 36.36
N VAL A 855 -3.40 -19.64 35.18
CA VAL A 855 -2.62 -20.87 34.98
C VAL A 855 -1.22 -20.74 35.59
N ALA A 856 -0.71 -21.83 36.17
CA ALA A 856 0.59 -21.88 36.83
C ALA A 856 1.80 -21.73 35.87
N ASP A 857 1.66 -22.08 34.59
CA ASP A 857 2.70 -21.89 33.57
C ASP A 857 2.97 -20.40 33.33
N ARG A 858 4.16 -19.95 33.75
CA ARG A 858 4.59 -18.54 33.69
C ARG A 858 4.55 -17.95 32.29
N GLU A 859 4.91 -18.72 31.27
CA GLU A 859 4.97 -18.22 29.89
C GLU A 859 3.58 -18.11 29.25
N VAL A 860 2.69 -19.07 29.54
CA VAL A 860 1.28 -18.97 29.14
C VAL A 860 0.61 -17.79 29.83
N ARG A 861 0.81 -17.65 31.14
CA ARG A 861 0.27 -16.54 31.93
C ARG A 861 0.71 -15.18 31.37
N ARG A 862 2.01 -15.02 31.06
CA ARG A 862 2.54 -13.81 30.40
C ARG A 862 1.90 -13.55 29.03
N ALA A 863 1.67 -14.60 28.24
CA ALA A 863 0.97 -14.47 26.96
C ALA A 863 -0.49 -14.03 27.15
N ALA A 864 -1.19 -14.58 28.14
CA ALA A 864 -2.58 -14.24 28.46
C ALA A 864 -2.74 -12.79 28.93
N PHE A 865 -1.87 -12.32 29.84
CA PHE A 865 -1.88 -10.92 30.30
C PHE A 865 -1.66 -9.92 29.16
N ARG A 866 -0.84 -10.25 28.16
CA ARG A 866 -0.67 -9.42 26.95
C ARG A 866 -1.94 -9.33 26.10
N GLN A 867 -2.85 -10.30 26.18
CA GLN A 867 -4.13 -10.28 25.48
C GLN A 867 -5.20 -9.44 26.20
N LEU A 868 -5.07 -9.18 27.51
CA LEU A 868 -6.12 -8.46 28.27
C LEU A 868 -6.44 -7.08 27.69
N GLY A 869 -5.43 -6.34 27.22
CA GLY A 869 -5.62 -4.99 26.66
C GLY A 869 -6.54 -4.95 25.43
N GLN A 870 -6.46 -5.94 24.54
CA GLN A 870 -7.34 -6.00 23.37
C GLN A 870 -8.73 -6.57 23.70
N TRP A 871 -8.85 -7.39 24.75
CA TRP A 871 -10.11 -8.02 25.16
C TRP A 871 -10.90 -7.18 26.16
N SER A 872 -10.28 -6.21 26.83
CA SER A 872 -10.85 -5.42 27.93
C SER A 872 -12.24 -4.84 27.68
N PRO A 873 -12.66 -4.42 26.46
CA PRO A 873 -14.02 -3.92 26.24
C PRO A 873 -15.12 -4.97 26.50
N TRP A 874 -14.76 -6.26 26.57
CA TRP A 874 -15.68 -7.38 26.80
C TRP A 874 -15.39 -8.17 28.08
N LEU A 875 -14.46 -7.70 28.92
CA LEU A 875 -14.11 -8.34 30.18
C LEU A 875 -14.75 -7.60 31.36
N THR A 876 -15.16 -8.33 32.39
CA THR A 876 -15.66 -7.77 33.65
C THR A 876 -14.84 -8.32 34.82
N GLY A 877 -14.67 -7.51 35.88
CA GLY A 877 -14.05 -7.96 37.13
C GLY A 877 -12.53 -8.24 37.08
N ILE A 878 -11.79 -7.71 36.10
CA ILE A 878 -10.34 -7.98 35.94
C ILE A 878 -9.43 -7.06 36.75
N THR A 879 -9.97 -6.08 37.49
CA THR A 879 -9.19 -5.06 38.22
C THR A 879 -8.18 -5.69 39.19
N GLU A 880 -8.64 -6.59 40.07
CA GLU A 880 -7.76 -7.23 41.06
C GLU A 880 -6.72 -8.13 40.41
N LEU A 881 -7.12 -8.89 39.37
CA LEU A 881 -6.22 -9.72 38.57
C LEU A 881 -5.07 -8.89 37.96
N VAL A 882 -5.37 -7.67 37.50
CA VAL A 882 -4.36 -6.74 36.98
C VAL A 882 -3.51 -6.17 38.11
N VAL A 883 -4.10 -5.77 39.23
CA VAL A 883 -3.36 -5.28 40.41
C VAL A 883 -2.37 -6.33 40.90
N ASP A 884 -2.81 -7.57 41.11
CA ASP A 884 -1.97 -8.70 41.51
C ASP A 884 -0.77 -8.85 40.58
N ARG A 885 -1.00 -8.85 39.26
CA ARG A 885 0.06 -8.93 38.25
C ARG A 885 1.03 -7.76 38.29
N LEU A 886 0.54 -6.54 38.49
CA LEU A 886 1.38 -5.34 38.57
C LEU A 886 2.20 -5.31 39.87
N THR A 887 1.72 -5.93 40.94
CA THR A 887 2.37 -5.98 42.25
C THR A 887 3.27 -7.21 42.46
N ASP A 888 3.24 -8.20 41.56
CA ASP A 888 4.13 -9.37 41.62
C ASP A 888 5.57 -9.02 41.25
N CYS A 889 6.38 -8.82 42.30
CA CYS A 889 7.80 -8.49 42.20
C CYS A 889 8.67 -9.62 41.60
N ASN A 890 8.20 -10.87 41.62
CA ASN A 890 8.95 -12.03 41.09
C ASN A 890 8.85 -12.17 39.56
N GLU A 891 8.02 -11.34 38.93
CA GLU A 891 7.73 -11.39 37.50
C GLU A 891 8.34 -10.22 36.74
N THR A 892 9.25 -10.49 35.81
CA THR A 892 9.85 -9.45 34.96
C THR A 892 8.83 -8.85 34.00
N MET A 893 8.81 -7.52 33.89
CA MET A 893 7.91 -6.76 33.02
C MET A 893 8.63 -5.58 32.37
N VAL A 894 8.09 -5.10 31.26
CA VAL A 894 8.54 -3.87 30.58
C VAL A 894 7.48 -2.77 30.67
N SER A 895 7.88 -1.51 30.51
CA SER A 895 6.96 -0.36 30.67
C SER A 895 5.78 -0.37 29.68
N THR A 896 5.96 -0.95 28.49
CA THR A 896 4.86 -1.11 27.52
C THR A 896 3.82 -2.12 27.97
N GLU A 897 4.23 -3.24 28.59
CA GLU A 897 3.32 -4.23 29.17
C GLU A 897 2.50 -3.61 30.31
N VAL A 898 3.14 -2.82 31.16
CA VAL A 898 2.44 -2.06 32.21
C VAL A 898 1.40 -1.10 31.63
N ALA A 899 1.75 -0.34 30.59
CA ALA A 899 0.81 0.58 29.95
C ALA A 899 -0.45 -0.15 29.45
N HIS A 900 -0.28 -1.31 28.80
CA HIS A 900 -1.37 -2.16 28.32
C HIS A 900 -2.22 -2.74 29.45
N LEU A 901 -1.61 -3.18 30.55
CA LEU A 901 -2.33 -3.72 31.71
C LEU A 901 -3.11 -2.64 32.46
N LEU A 902 -2.52 -1.47 32.65
CA LEU A 902 -3.26 -0.32 33.15
C LEU A 902 -4.47 -0.09 32.24
N ASP A 903 -4.27 0.01 30.92
CA ASP A 903 -5.37 0.27 29.96
C ASP A 903 -6.48 -0.78 30.07
N ALA A 904 -6.13 -2.06 30.31
CA ALA A 904 -7.09 -3.13 30.51
C ALA A 904 -7.88 -2.98 31.82
N GLY A 905 -7.21 -2.70 32.94
CA GLY A 905 -7.82 -2.71 34.28
C GLY A 905 -8.50 -1.41 34.70
N GLY A 906 -8.32 -0.31 33.95
CA GLY A 906 -8.93 0.99 34.22
C GLY A 906 -8.08 1.90 35.13
N ASP A 907 -8.56 3.13 35.37
CA ASP A 907 -7.74 4.18 36.02
C ASP A 907 -7.48 3.94 37.51
N ALA A 908 -8.34 3.18 38.20
CA ALA A 908 -8.19 2.88 39.63
C ALA A 908 -7.00 1.95 39.94
N VAL A 909 -6.59 1.14 38.97
CA VAL A 909 -5.54 0.12 39.13
C VAL A 909 -4.20 0.72 39.54
N LEU A 910 -3.85 1.91 39.00
CA LEU A 910 -2.57 2.54 39.30
C LEU A 910 -2.46 2.87 40.80
N GLY A 911 -3.51 3.46 41.39
CA GLY A 911 -3.53 3.82 42.81
C GLY A 911 -3.40 2.60 43.72
N SER A 912 -4.21 1.56 43.47
CA SER A 912 -4.16 0.30 44.24
C SER A 912 -2.81 -0.40 44.15
N ALA A 913 -2.20 -0.45 42.94
CA ALA A 913 -0.90 -1.08 42.76
C ALA A 913 0.24 -0.28 43.42
N LEU A 914 0.20 1.06 43.35
CA LEU A 914 1.17 1.92 44.05
C LEU A 914 1.07 1.79 45.57
N ALA A 915 -0.14 1.74 46.13
CA ALA A 915 -0.36 1.54 47.56
C ALA A 915 0.26 0.23 48.05
N ARG A 916 -0.08 -0.89 47.40
CA ARG A 916 0.44 -2.20 47.77
C ARG A 916 1.96 -2.30 47.66
N LEU A 917 2.56 -1.70 46.62
CA LEU A 917 4.02 -1.71 46.44
C LEU A 917 4.75 -0.79 47.43
N ALA A 918 4.16 0.33 47.83
CA ALA A 918 4.74 1.19 48.86
C ALA A 918 4.74 0.49 50.23
N ASP A 919 3.66 -0.20 50.59
CA ASP A 919 3.58 -1.02 51.80
C ASP A 919 4.64 -2.15 51.78
N LEU A 920 4.84 -2.79 50.63
CA LEU A 920 5.89 -3.80 50.44
C LEU A 920 7.30 -3.21 50.56
N ASP A 921 7.59 -2.03 49.98
CA ASP A 921 8.92 -1.38 50.13
C ASP A 921 9.19 -0.93 51.58
N ALA A 922 8.14 -0.52 52.31
CA ALA A 922 8.25 -0.05 53.69
C ALA A 922 8.52 -1.17 54.70
N THR A 923 8.05 -2.39 54.41
CA THR A 923 8.19 -3.59 55.24
C THR A 923 9.31 -4.52 54.77
N ASP A 924 10.09 -4.11 53.77
CA ASP A 924 11.21 -4.88 53.23
C ASP A 924 12.49 -4.69 54.06
N ASP A 925 12.70 -5.61 55.00
CA ASP A 925 13.89 -5.68 55.86
C ASP A 925 15.14 -6.22 55.13
N HIS A 926 15.01 -6.72 53.90
CA HIS A 926 16.09 -7.27 53.07
C HIS A 926 16.02 -6.72 51.64
N PRO A 927 16.56 -5.52 51.38
CA PRO A 927 16.37 -4.78 50.14
C PRO A 927 17.04 -5.38 48.89
N GLY A 928 17.39 -6.67 48.91
CA GLY A 928 17.88 -7.45 47.78
C GLY A 928 19.39 -7.41 47.54
N ASP A 929 19.83 -8.26 46.61
CA ASP A 929 21.19 -8.31 46.04
C ASP A 929 21.21 -7.64 44.64
N PRO A 930 22.34 -7.57 43.90
CA PRO A 930 22.34 -6.98 42.55
C PRO A 930 21.33 -7.59 41.56
N ALA A 931 20.83 -8.81 41.81
CA ALA A 931 19.78 -9.45 41.01
C ALA A 931 18.35 -9.12 41.49
N THR A 932 18.18 -8.59 42.70
CA THR A 932 16.89 -8.35 43.37
C THR A 932 16.81 -7.01 44.11
N ASP A 933 17.64 -6.01 43.77
CA ASP A 933 17.71 -4.70 44.45
C ASP A 933 16.35 -3.96 44.49
N ARG A 934 15.80 -3.85 45.70
CA ARG A 934 14.58 -3.10 46.07
C ARG A 934 13.44 -3.35 45.10
N PRO A 935 12.92 -4.59 45.00
CA PRO A 935 12.10 -5.00 43.86
C PRO A 935 10.77 -4.24 43.81
N ALA A 936 10.17 -3.90 44.96
CA ALA A 936 8.96 -3.10 45.04
C ALA A 936 9.19 -1.65 44.57
N ARG A 937 10.28 -1.00 44.99
CA ARG A 937 10.68 0.33 44.50
C ARG A 937 10.96 0.36 43.01
N ARG A 938 11.70 -0.62 42.48
CA ARG A 938 11.95 -0.73 41.03
C ARG A 938 10.65 -0.95 40.24
N ARG A 939 9.67 -1.66 40.84
CA ARG A 939 8.33 -1.82 40.27
C ARG A 939 7.55 -0.51 40.25
N ILE A 940 7.58 0.31 41.30
CA ILE A 940 6.96 1.65 41.33
C ILE A 940 7.50 2.53 40.19
N ASP A 941 8.82 2.56 39.99
CA ASP A 941 9.43 3.31 38.88
C ASP A 941 8.96 2.79 37.50
N LEU A 942 8.79 1.47 37.38
CA LEU A 942 8.25 0.85 36.16
C LEU A 942 6.77 1.22 35.94
N LEU A 943 5.96 1.26 37.01
CA LEU A 943 4.56 1.70 36.97
C LEU A 943 4.44 3.14 36.53
N ALA A 944 5.26 4.04 37.07
CA ALA A 944 5.29 5.44 36.67
C ALA A 944 5.65 5.60 35.18
N ARG A 945 6.65 4.86 34.68
CA ARG A 945 6.99 4.86 33.25
C ARG A 945 5.85 4.31 32.38
N GLY A 946 5.19 3.24 32.81
CA GLY A 946 4.06 2.65 32.07
C GLY A 946 2.84 3.58 32.03
N ALA A 947 2.51 4.23 33.15
CA ALA A 947 1.45 5.23 33.22
C ALA A 947 1.74 6.45 32.33
N ALA A 948 3.00 6.91 32.28
CA ALA A 948 3.43 7.96 31.36
C ALA A 948 3.28 7.53 29.89
N ILE A 949 3.68 6.30 29.54
CA ILE A 949 3.48 5.75 28.19
C ILE A 949 1.99 5.72 27.84
N ARG A 950 1.13 5.18 28.72
CA ARG A 950 -0.32 5.17 28.52
C ARG A 950 -0.87 6.59 28.28
N SER A 951 -0.51 7.54 29.13
CA SER A 951 -0.99 8.93 29.04
C SER A 951 -0.61 9.60 27.73
N ARG A 952 0.62 9.36 27.23
CA ARG A 952 1.11 9.88 25.94
C ARG A 952 0.32 9.37 24.73
N HIS A 953 -0.33 8.22 24.85
CA HIS A 953 -1.12 7.63 23.76
C HIS A 953 -2.58 8.10 23.77
N ARG A 954 -3.06 8.72 24.86
CA ARG A 954 -4.44 9.19 25.00
C ARG A 954 -4.63 10.64 24.53
N PRO A 955 -5.82 10.97 23.98
CA PRO A 955 -6.18 12.34 23.63
C PRO A 955 -6.08 13.32 24.80
N THR A 956 -5.85 14.59 24.50
CA THR A 956 -5.57 15.60 25.53
C THR A 956 -6.79 15.87 26.42
N GLY A 957 -8.01 15.74 25.91
CA GLY A 957 -9.26 15.93 26.67
C GLY A 957 -9.70 14.79 27.60
N VAL A 958 -8.99 13.65 27.62
CA VAL A 958 -9.36 12.52 28.52
C VAL A 958 -9.16 12.90 29.99
N ASP A 959 -10.14 12.58 30.83
CA ASP A 959 -10.05 12.73 32.28
C ASP A 959 -8.90 11.87 32.84
N ARG A 960 -7.95 12.52 33.50
CA ARG A 960 -6.77 11.89 34.12
C ARG A 960 -6.77 12.04 35.64
N THR A 961 -7.86 12.54 36.22
CA THR A 961 -7.94 12.93 37.63
C THR A 961 -7.48 11.81 38.56
N ARG A 962 -7.99 10.59 38.38
CA ARG A 962 -7.59 9.42 39.19
C ARG A 962 -6.12 9.03 39.06
N LEU A 963 -5.54 9.16 37.88
CA LEU A 963 -4.11 8.88 37.67
C LEU A 963 -3.25 9.94 38.36
N ILE A 964 -3.67 11.21 38.30
CA ILE A 964 -3.01 12.34 38.96
C ILE A 964 -3.14 12.20 40.48
N GLU A 965 -4.32 11.82 41.00
CA GLU A 965 -4.54 11.53 42.42
C GLU A 965 -3.62 10.40 42.93
N ALA A 966 -3.43 9.34 42.15
CA ALA A 966 -2.48 8.28 42.48
C ALA A 966 -1.03 8.78 42.55
N ALA A 967 -0.64 9.66 41.63
CA ALA A 967 0.68 10.29 41.66
C ALA A 967 0.85 11.26 42.85
N ARG A 968 -0.22 11.99 43.19
CA ARG A 968 -0.29 12.92 44.33
C ARG A 968 -0.21 12.17 45.66
N TRP A 969 -0.89 11.03 45.76
CA TRP A 969 -0.76 10.11 46.90
C TRP A 969 0.68 9.58 47.05
N LEU A 970 1.34 9.21 45.94
CA LEU A 970 2.75 8.79 45.96
C LEU A 970 3.69 9.93 46.39
N ALA A 971 3.37 11.18 46.04
CA ALA A 971 4.15 12.35 46.45
C ALA A 971 4.15 12.58 47.98
N GLY A 972 3.12 12.10 48.68
CA GLY A 972 3.07 12.10 50.15
C GLY A 972 4.14 11.23 50.83
N HIS A 973 4.85 10.39 50.06
CA HIS A 973 5.93 9.53 50.55
C HIS A 973 7.30 10.13 50.16
N PRO A 974 8.09 10.69 51.11
CA PRO A 974 9.32 11.43 50.80
C PRO A 974 10.35 10.65 49.95
N ALA A 975 10.38 9.32 50.12
CA ALA A 975 11.27 8.41 49.44
C ALA A 975 10.96 8.22 47.93
N PHE A 976 9.78 8.63 47.47
CA PHE A 976 9.33 8.49 46.07
C PHE A 976 9.10 9.83 45.35
N ALA A 977 9.42 10.97 45.98
CA ALA A 977 9.09 12.28 45.44
C ALA A 977 9.60 12.52 44.00
N SER A 978 10.82 12.09 43.66
CA SER A 978 11.35 12.26 42.29
C SER A 978 10.54 11.47 41.24
N THR A 979 10.01 10.31 41.61
CA THR A 979 9.16 9.48 40.74
C THR A 979 7.76 10.07 40.67
N ALA A 980 7.23 10.54 41.80
CA ALA A 980 5.91 11.17 41.90
C ALA A 980 5.83 12.49 41.10
N THR A 981 6.77 13.42 41.29
CA THR A 981 6.79 14.70 40.53
C THR A 981 6.95 14.45 39.04
N GLY A 982 7.83 13.52 38.65
CA GLY A 982 8.00 13.13 37.25
C GLY A 982 6.73 12.52 36.63
N LEU A 983 6.00 11.71 37.40
CA LEU A 983 4.72 11.14 36.99
C LEU A 983 3.63 12.22 36.87
N MET A 984 3.54 13.15 37.81
CA MET A 984 2.59 14.27 37.75
C MET A 984 2.82 15.16 36.52
N VAL A 985 4.07 15.39 36.10
CA VAL A 985 4.39 16.08 34.85
C VAL A 985 3.92 15.30 33.62
N ASP A 986 4.20 13.99 33.56
CA ASP A 986 3.80 13.16 32.41
C ASP A 986 2.29 12.96 32.29
N LEU A 987 1.56 12.99 33.42
CA LEU A 987 0.11 12.86 33.46
C LEU A 987 -0.61 14.19 33.23
N GLY A 988 -0.06 15.32 33.71
CA GLY A 988 -0.68 16.64 33.64
C GLY A 988 -0.63 17.30 32.25
N ARG A 989 -1.30 18.47 32.16
CA ARG A 989 -1.28 19.37 31.00
C ARG A 989 -0.39 20.60 31.22
N LEU A 990 0.50 20.54 32.21
CA LEU A 990 1.34 21.65 32.68
C LEU A 990 0.55 22.77 33.39
N ASP A 991 -0.67 22.46 33.80
CA ASP A 991 -1.57 23.28 34.62
C ASP A 991 -1.38 23.07 36.13
N ASN A 992 -0.71 21.98 36.51
CA ASN A 992 -0.39 21.60 37.89
C ASN A 992 1.05 21.96 38.31
N LEU A 993 1.73 22.86 37.60
CA LEU A 993 3.14 23.16 37.83
C LEU A 993 3.41 23.84 39.17
N ASP A 994 2.49 24.67 39.67
CA ASP A 994 2.58 25.29 40.99
C ASP A 994 2.63 24.22 42.10
N GLU A 995 1.73 23.24 42.04
CA GLU A 995 1.68 22.10 42.96
C GLU A 995 2.99 21.29 42.91
N ILE A 996 3.50 21.04 41.70
CA ILE A 996 4.74 20.27 41.51
C ILE A 996 5.96 21.04 42.04
N ALA A 997 5.99 22.38 41.90
CA ALA A 997 7.06 23.23 42.41
C ALA A 997 7.12 23.18 43.94
N GLU A 998 5.96 23.21 44.61
CA GLU A 998 5.85 23.07 46.07
C GLU A 998 6.39 21.72 46.55
N LEU A 999 6.13 20.63 45.82
CA LEU A 999 6.70 19.30 46.12
C LEU A 999 8.22 19.22 45.89
N CYS A 1000 8.79 20.15 45.12
CA CYS A 1000 10.24 20.26 44.88
C CYS A 1000 10.95 21.20 45.87
N ALA A 1001 10.22 21.87 46.77
CA ALA A 1001 10.77 22.83 47.71
C ALA A 1001 11.89 22.18 48.58
N GLY A 1002 13.04 22.83 48.65
CA GLY A 1002 14.22 22.31 49.37
C GLY A 1002 14.93 21.12 48.70
N ARG A 1003 14.58 20.76 47.44
CA ARG A 1003 15.13 19.60 46.72
C ARG A 1003 15.68 19.96 45.34
N PRO A 1004 16.85 20.64 45.24
CA PRO A 1004 17.36 21.21 43.99
C PRO A 1004 17.56 20.17 42.86
N VAL A 1005 18.06 18.97 43.17
CA VAL A 1005 18.24 17.90 42.16
C VAL A 1005 16.90 17.41 41.58
N VAL A 1006 15.85 17.39 42.39
CA VAL A 1006 14.50 17.00 41.93
C VAL A 1006 13.90 18.12 41.08
N ALA A 1007 14.10 19.38 41.47
CA ALA A 1007 13.66 20.54 40.69
C ALA A 1007 14.26 20.54 39.27
N VAL A 1008 15.58 20.37 39.12
CA VAL A 1008 16.26 20.33 37.81
C VAL A 1008 15.73 19.19 36.93
N ARG A 1009 15.68 17.95 37.44
CA ARG A 1009 15.18 16.80 36.68
C ARG A 1009 13.70 16.95 36.28
N THR A 1010 12.91 17.59 37.13
CA THR A 1010 11.50 17.84 36.86
C THR A 1010 11.36 18.93 35.79
N ALA A 1011 12.20 19.98 35.82
CA ALA A 1011 12.23 21.03 34.79
C ALA A 1011 12.57 20.50 33.39
N ASP A 1012 13.58 19.62 33.28
CA ASP A 1012 13.91 18.93 32.03
C ASP A 1012 12.70 18.16 31.49
N ARG A 1013 11.99 17.48 32.39
CA ARG A 1013 10.79 16.70 32.05
C ARG A 1013 9.61 17.59 31.65
N VAL A 1014 9.45 18.77 32.27
CA VAL A 1014 8.46 19.79 31.88
C VAL A 1014 8.72 20.28 30.45
N GLY A 1015 9.98 20.60 30.12
CA GLY A 1015 10.37 20.99 28.77
C GLY A 1015 10.10 19.87 27.75
N ALA A 1016 10.53 18.64 28.05
CA ALA A 1016 10.26 17.47 27.21
C ALA A 1016 8.75 17.21 27.06
N ARG A 1017 7.98 17.42 28.13
CA ARG A 1017 6.53 17.26 28.12
C ARG A 1017 5.89 18.26 27.17
N LEU A 1018 6.20 19.56 27.27
CA LEU A 1018 5.70 20.59 26.35
C LEU A 1018 5.95 20.23 24.87
N GLN A 1019 7.14 19.71 24.56
CA GLN A 1019 7.48 19.27 23.21
C GLN A 1019 6.69 18.02 22.77
N SER A 1020 6.40 17.11 23.70
CA SER A 1020 5.64 15.88 23.45
C SER A 1020 4.13 16.07 23.40
N LEU A 1021 3.61 17.20 23.91
CA LEU A 1021 2.17 17.47 23.91
C LEU A 1021 1.64 17.53 22.48
N ARG A 1022 0.56 16.78 22.25
CA ARG A 1022 -0.08 16.66 20.93
C ARG A 1022 -0.82 17.95 20.57
N GLU A 1023 -1.48 18.54 21.55
CA GLU A 1023 -2.06 19.87 21.50
C GLU A 1023 -1.19 20.79 22.36
N ARG A 1024 -0.64 21.84 21.75
CA ARG A 1024 0.11 22.84 22.51
C ARG A 1024 -0.87 23.69 23.31
N PRO A 1025 -0.52 24.09 24.55
CA PRO A 1025 -1.28 25.11 25.26
C PRO A 1025 -1.42 26.37 24.41
N ASP A 1026 -2.51 27.11 24.63
CA ASP A 1026 -2.67 28.43 24.04
C ASP A 1026 -1.48 29.33 24.38
N SER A 1027 -1.09 30.19 23.45
CA SER A 1027 0.13 30.99 23.57
C SER A 1027 0.03 31.98 24.73
N ASP A 1028 -1.13 32.61 24.92
CA ASP A 1028 -1.35 33.57 25.99
C ASP A 1028 -1.44 32.83 27.33
N ALA A 1029 -2.16 31.71 27.38
CA ALA A 1029 -2.23 30.89 28.58
C ALA A 1029 -0.85 30.36 29.03
N LEU A 1030 0.01 29.98 28.07
CA LEU A 1030 1.37 29.53 28.36
C LEU A 1030 2.26 30.69 28.80
N ALA A 1031 2.16 31.86 28.15
CA ALA A 1031 2.88 33.07 28.56
C ALA A 1031 2.51 33.48 30.00
N ASP A 1032 1.21 33.45 30.33
CA ASP A 1032 0.71 33.73 31.68
C ASP A 1032 1.23 32.72 32.70
N ALA A 1033 1.26 31.43 32.35
CA ALA A 1033 1.83 30.39 33.22
C ALA A 1033 3.32 30.62 33.50
N ILE A 1034 4.10 30.97 32.47
CA ILE A 1034 5.52 31.31 32.61
C ILE A 1034 5.70 32.54 33.51
N ALA A 1035 4.90 33.60 33.31
CA ALA A 1035 4.94 34.81 34.13
C ALA A 1035 4.63 34.52 35.60
N ARG A 1036 3.57 33.73 35.86
CA ARG A 1036 3.21 33.32 37.23
C ARG A 1036 4.36 32.55 37.90
N LEU A 1037 4.92 31.55 37.22
CA LEU A 1037 6.03 30.73 37.74
C LEU A 1037 7.29 31.57 37.98
N ALA A 1038 7.64 32.48 37.07
CA ALA A 1038 8.79 33.37 37.22
C ALA A 1038 8.67 34.31 38.43
N ASN A 1039 7.45 34.76 38.76
CA ASN A 1039 7.20 35.70 39.85
C ASN A 1039 7.21 35.08 41.25
N ARG A 1040 7.15 33.74 41.38
CA ARG A 1040 7.23 33.06 42.68
C ARG A 1040 8.60 33.18 43.34
N GLY A 1041 9.66 33.37 42.54
CA GLY A 1041 11.02 33.63 43.02
C GLY A 1041 11.77 32.39 43.56
N ASP A 1042 11.13 31.22 43.62
CA ASP A 1042 11.76 29.97 44.05
C ASP A 1042 12.48 29.24 42.89
N LEU A 1043 13.48 28.43 43.23
CA LEU A 1043 14.29 27.67 42.28
C LEU A 1043 13.45 26.79 41.34
N ALA A 1044 12.47 26.06 41.86
CA ALA A 1044 11.72 25.08 41.07
C ALA A 1044 10.81 25.76 40.05
N SER A 1045 10.02 26.74 40.49
CA SER A 1045 9.14 27.52 39.60
C SER A 1045 9.95 28.26 38.53
N GLY A 1046 11.09 28.85 38.90
CA GLY A 1046 11.99 29.52 37.97
C GLY A 1046 12.55 28.58 36.90
N LEU A 1047 13.01 27.38 37.27
CA LEU A 1047 13.50 26.38 36.31
C LEU A 1047 12.39 25.86 35.39
N PHE A 1048 11.16 25.69 35.89
CA PHE A 1048 10.01 25.32 35.06
C PHE A 1048 9.70 26.41 34.04
N ALA A 1049 9.70 27.68 34.47
CA ALA A 1049 9.51 28.82 33.59
C ALA A 1049 10.59 28.90 32.49
N VAL A 1050 11.86 28.65 32.81
CA VAL A 1050 12.96 28.56 31.83
C VAL A 1050 12.75 27.41 30.84
N ALA A 1051 12.29 26.25 31.30
CA ALA A 1051 12.02 25.11 30.41
C ALA A 1051 10.91 25.42 29.40
N LEU A 1052 9.88 26.16 29.81
CA LEU A 1052 8.73 26.53 28.97
C LEU A 1052 9.03 27.70 28.01
N VAL A 1053 9.78 28.72 28.45
CA VAL A 1053 10.04 29.94 27.65
C VAL A 1053 10.83 29.66 26.37
N ARG A 1054 11.58 28.55 26.32
CA ARG A 1054 12.25 28.04 25.10
C ARG A 1054 11.30 27.88 23.91
N HIS A 1055 9.99 27.74 24.16
CA HIS A 1055 8.98 27.70 23.10
C HIS A 1055 8.89 29.00 22.28
N GLY A 1056 9.29 30.13 22.85
CA GLY A 1056 9.34 31.45 22.21
C GLY A 1056 10.14 31.48 20.91
N ALA A 1057 11.11 30.58 20.73
CA ALA A 1057 11.86 30.43 19.49
C ALA A 1057 10.96 30.16 18.27
N SER A 1058 9.85 29.43 18.45
CA SER A 1058 8.88 29.17 17.36
C SER A 1058 8.05 30.39 16.93
N PHE A 1059 8.13 31.49 17.70
CA PHE A 1059 7.50 32.77 17.41
C PHE A 1059 8.54 33.85 17.02
N GLY A 1060 9.81 33.47 16.84
CA GLY A 1060 10.90 34.42 16.58
C GLY A 1060 11.17 35.36 17.74
N TRP A 1061 10.84 34.96 18.98
CA TRP A 1061 10.97 35.81 20.17
C TRP A 1061 10.16 37.11 20.11
N LYS A 1062 8.98 37.10 19.49
CA LYS A 1062 8.00 38.19 19.61
C LYS A 1062 7.59 38.40 21.08
N THR A 1063 7.30 39.63 21.51
CA THR A 1063 6.63 39.89 22.82
C THR A 1063 5.32 39.08 22.87
N PRO A 1064 5.01 38.37 23.99
CA PRO A 1064 5.64 38.45 25.31
C PRO A 1064 6.86 37.55 25.55
N TRP A 1065 7.21 36.65 24.64
CA TRP A 1065 8.23 35.61 24.88
C TRP A 1065 9.61 36.14 25.24
N ARG A 1066 10.04 37.22 24.56
CA ARG A 1066 11.31 37.91 24.84
C ARG A 1066 11.33 38.54 26.22
N ASP A 1067 10.25 39.21 26.61
CA ASP A 1067 10.15 39.91 27.90
C ASP A 1067 10.12 38.91 29.06
N LEU A 1068 9.47 37.75 28.86
CA LEU A 1068 9.50 36.63 29.80
C LEU A 1068 10.92 36.08 30.00
N LEU A 1069 11.68 35.89 28.92
CA LEU A 1069 13.08 35.43 29.02
C LEU A 1069 13.96 36.48 29.72
N ILE A 1070 13.81 37.76 29.40
CA ILE A 1070 14.55 38.85 30.07
C ILE A 1070 14.22 38.89 31.56
N THR A 1071 12.96 38.68 31.93
CA THR A 1071 12.54 38.58 33.33
C THR A 1071 13.24 37.42 34.04
N LEU A 1072 13.33 36.25 33.40
CA LEU A 1072 14.03 35.09 33.94
C LEU A 1072 15.55 35.31 34.07
N CYS A 1073 16.18 36.05 33.15
CA CYS A 1073 17.59 36.46 33.28
C CYS A 1073 17.84 37.38 34.50
N ARG A 1074 16.78 38.00 35.05
CA ARG A 1074 16.81 38.85 36.26
C ARG A 1074 16.21 38.16 37.49
N HIS A 1075 15.95 36.85 37.43
CA HIS A 1075 15.36 36.09 38.52
C HIS A 1075 16.21 36.16 39.80
N PRO A 1076 15.63 36.17 41.01
CA PRO A 1076 16.39 36.26 42.28
C PRO A 1076 17.35 35.07 42.49
N ASP A 1077 16.96 33.87 42.08
CA ASP A 1077 17.79 32.66 42.15
C ASP A 1077 18.89 32.64 41.07
N ALA A 1078 20.13 32.28 41.45
CA ALA A 1078 21.29 32.31 40.57
C ALA A 1078 21.29 31.20 39.49
N ASP A 1079 20.84 30.00 39.83
CA ASP A 1079 20.84 28.85 38.92
C ASP A 1079 19.78 29.05 37.82
N VAL A 1080 18.65 29.68 38.16
CA VAL A 1080 17.60 30.05 37.18
C VAL A 1080 18.16 31.06 36.17
N ARG A 1081 18.92 32.06 36.61
CA ARG A 1081 19.55 33.04 35.70
C ARG A 1081 20.54 32.36 34.76
N GLU A 1082 21.39 31.47 35.26
CA GLU A 1082 22.36 30.75 34.44
C GLU A 1082 21.66 29.93 33.34
N GLN A 1083 20.59 29.22 33.68
CA GLN A 1083 19.79 28.46 32.70
C GLN A 1083 19.06 29.35 31.69
N ALA A 1084 18.60 30.54 32.11
CA ALA A 1084 17.99 31.52 31.21
C ALA A 1084 19.01 32.09 30.22
N TYR A 1085 20.23 32.42 30.68
CA TYR A 1085 21.32 32.92 29.82
C TYR A 1085 21.80 31.90 28.78
N ALA A 1086 21.60 30.59 29.03
CA ALA A 1086 21.93 29.55 28.06
C ALA A 1086 20.97 29.49 26.86
N ILE A 1087 19.86 30.26 26.86
CA ILE A 1087 18.90 30.31 25.76
C ILE A 1087 19.34 31.34 24.73
N ASP A 1088 19.64 30.87 23.51
CA ASP A 1088 19.99 31.72 22.39
C ASP A 1088 18.74 32.28 21.69
N MET A 1089 18.72 33.60 21.45
CA MET A 1089 17.64 34.31 20.76
C MET A 1089 17.90 34.57 19.27
N SER A 1090 19.06 34.17 18.73
CA SER A 1090 19.55 34.56 17.38
C SER A 1090 19.05 33.76 16.17
#